data_AF-A0AAU1BAF0-F1
#
_entry.id   AF-A0AAU1BAF0-F1
#
_cell.length_a   1.000
_cell.length_b   1.000
_cell.length_c   1.000
_cell.angle_alpha   90.00
_cell.angle_beta   90.00
_cell.angle_gamma   90.00
#
_symmetry.space_group_name_H-M   'P 1'
#
loop_
_entity.id
_entity.type
_entity.pdbx_description
1 polymer ?
#
loop_
_entity_poly.entity_id
_entity_poly.type
_entity_poly.pdbx_seq_one_letter_code
_entity_poly.pdbx_strand_id
1 'polypeptide(L)'
;MRVLGELRTGTGALPAAARRAVRTTFAACTGFYLFLYGLGLPVSATYALFGAVSLAGLSRIPGTGRQRAAVMVRLLPVACVLVILGTFLAVRTWSAVLGMAVIGFCVAFSAAAGPRPAGAAAGLQLLYILPSFPPYAPHTLDERLGGTLTGLLLLILAEAWVLPDPRVPTYAERAAGSVAEAARCAAALERPPYVLTGSASDRARMAAEALRSSRVPEAERPAGPGLRERALAHTGLAARTLLSRLRNLPAPPPGREPRRAGLDLLGAVRESATGSSTLLRDGRRPVANSTELLRLRARNSRTPAELPESRRRQAALLEVADAAVALRAAAEIAVEGRGAHPQGDAAERFWYVRQNTVQLWWHRIAAHTGPRSVHFQNAVRIALALAVARTVAGLDSLPHGFWAMLAVISLTRTTAVQTRGTVRTALIGTSLGALAAGTVLALTGGETLVYAIVLPLLMLFTFTIGPVRGVGWAQALFTLVVAVVFAQLSSVTWQLAEVRFLDVTIGSAIGIVCGILAWPRGAHDELGRAVAGLLRACAADVESTAAVVTAPRGHAQVPDAEHRVRITLVMAESAYAQYQSETQRPAGPGPDWQATVMTGHHVLWGAGRVLGSADGKPLARSEAAQLGDYAARVAAGLRRAAVAADAPHKSVDGNDDGTRDGIRDRTGDGTRDRTGPGGTTGTPGSPGAAGPGMPELPGSAEAAPPDAGLLYFATTAWLDSLTADLRTIESGRAAAAPHGPG
;
A
#
# COMPACT_ATOMS: atom_id res chain seq x y z
N MET A 1 -12.24 -23.78 26.92
CA MET A 1 -13.24 -23.31 25.92
C MET A 1 -12.98 -21.88 25.42
N ARG A 2 -12.70 -20.87 26.27
CA ARG A 2 -12.44 -19.48 25.81
C ARG A 2 -11.29 -19.34 24.80
N VAL A 3 -10.15 -19.99 25.04
CA VAL A 3 -8.98 -19.96 24.14
C VAL A 3 -9.29 -20.57 22.77
N LEU A 4 -10.06 -21.66 22.73
CA LEU A 4 -10.53 -22.28 21.47
C LEU A 4 -11.54 -21.39 20.73
N GLY A 5 -12.37 -20.65 21.47
CA GLY A 5 -13.25 -19.62 20.92
C GLY A 5 -12.46 -18.49 20.28
N GLU A 6 -11.50 -17.92 21.00
CA GLU A 6 -10.62 -16.85 20.49
C GLU A 6 -9.75 -17.31 19.31
N LEU A 7 -9.27 -18.55 19.30
CA LEU A 7 -8.56 -19.11 18.15
C LEU A 7 -9.45 -19.22 16.91
N ARG A 8 -10.74 -19.51 17.07
CA ARG A 8 -11.70 -19.63 15.95
C ARG A 8 -12.22 -18.28 15.46
N THR A 9 -12.55 -17.35 16.36
CA THR A 9 -13.26 -16.11 16.01
C THR A 9 -12.44 -14.84 16.22
N GLY A 10 -11.31 -14.92 16.93
CA GLY A 10 -10.45 -13.78 17.22
C GLY A 10 -9.79 -13.21 15.97
N THR A 11 -9.90 -11.89 15.81
CA THR A 11 -9.31 -11.10 14.71
C THR A 11 -7.99 -10.43 15.11
N GLY A 12 -7.58 -10.52 16.38
CA GLY A 12 -6.31 -9.97 16.86
C GLY A 12 -5.08 -10.65 16.27
N ALA A 13 -3.92 -10.00 16.41
CA ALA A 13 -2.65 -10.47 15.85
C ALA A 13 -2.23 -11.87 16.38
N LEU A 14 -2.46 -12.12 17.66
CA LEU A 14 -2.10 -13.40 18.29
C LEU A 14 -2.98 -14.57 17.82
N PRO A 15 -4.33 -14.49 17.82
CA PRO A 15 -5.19 -15.52 17.21
C PRO A 15 -4.86 -15.81 15.74
N ALA A 16 -4.59 -14.78 14.94
CA ALA A 16 -4.22 -14.95 13.53
C ALA A 16 -2.87 -15.67 13.37
N ALA A 17 -1.87 -15.30 14.18
CA ALA A 17 -0.56 -15.97 14.20
C ALA A 17 -0.70 -17.43 14.63
N ALA A 18 -1.49 -17.71 15.67
CA ALA A 18 -1.70 -19.07 16.17
C ALA A 18 -2.40 -19.99 15.15
N ARG A 19 -3.46 -19.52 14.45
CA ARG A 19 -4.08 -20.30 13.35
C ARG A 19 -3.08 -20.65 12.27
N ARG A 20 -2.24 -19.69 11.87
CA ARG A 20 -1.20 -19.89 10.87
C ARG A 20 -0.11 -20.85 11.35
N ALA A 21 0.27 -20.76 12.63
CA ALA A 21 1.22 -21.66 13.26
C ALA A 21 0.73 -23.11 13.25
N VAL A 22 -0.55 -23.35 13.58
CA VAL A 22 -1.16 -24.69 13.51
C VAL A 22 -1.09 -25.25 12.09
N ARG A 23 -1.52 -24.49 11.07
CA ARG A 23 -1.50 -24.95 9.68
C ARG A 23 -0.08 -25.25 9.17
N THR A 24 0.86 -24.36 9.48
CA THR A 24 2.27 -24.49 9.09
C THR A 24 2.90 -25.73 9.73
N THR A 25 2.71 -25.89 11.05
CA THR A 25 3.23 -27.02 11.82
C THR A 25 2.63 -28.33 11.33
N PHE A 26 1.31 -28.37 11.14
CA PHE A 26 0.62 -29.54 10.63
C PHE A 26 1.16 -29.96 9.25
N ALA A 27 1.24 -29.04 8.30
CA ALA A 27 1.73 -29.35 6.95
C ALA A 27 3.20 -29.80 6.95
N ALA A 28 4.08 -29.06 7.64
CA ALA A 28 5.50 -29.35 7.60
C ALA A 28 5.87 -30.62 8.39
N CYS A 29 5.32 -30.82 9.60
CA CYS A 29 5.59 -32.04 10.38
C CYS A 29 5.01 -33.28 9.71
N THR A 30 3.80 -33.21 9.15
CA THR A 30 3.19 -34.35 8.44
C THR A 30 4.04 -34.74 7.24
N GLY A 31 4.47 -33.78 6.41
CA GLY A 31 5.34 -34.06 5.28
C GLY A 31 6.71 -34.58 5.68
N PHE A 32 7.33 -33.97 6.70
CA PHE A 32 8.65 -34.36 7.20
C PHE A 32 8.65 -35.79 7.76
N TYR A 33 7.69 -36.13 8.64
CA TYR A 33 7.63 -37.46 9.26
C TYR A 33 7.18 -38.56 8.30
N LEU A 34 6.29 -38.24 7.35
CA LEU A 34 5.89 -39.18 6.31
C LEU A 34 7.11 -39.67 5.52
N PHE A 35 7.97 -38.76 5.07
CA PHE A 35 9.14 -39.14 4.30
C PHE A 35 10.27 -39.68 5.16
N LEU A 36 10.56 -39.06 6.31
CA LEU A 36 11.70 -39.46 7.15
C LEU A 36 11.47 -40.82 7.82
N TYR A 37 10.35 -40.96 8.55
CA TYR A 37 10.06 -42.17 9.33
C TYR A 37 9.18 -43.17 8.59
N GLY A 38 8.33 -42.70 7.67
CA GLY A 38 7.44 -43.58 6.91
C GLY A 38 8.09 -44.21 5.68
N LEU A 39 8.85 -43.42 4.90
CA LEU A 39 9.44 -43.86 3.62
C LEU A 39 10.96 -43.99 3.64
N GLY A 40 11.64 -43.53 4.70
CA GLY A 40 13.11 -43.55 4.78
C GLY A 40 13.80 -42.64 3.76
N LEU A 41 13.13 -41.57 3.30
CA LEU A 41 13.62 -40.64 2.27
C LEU A 41 13.99 -39.27 2.91
N PRO A 42 15.21 -39.11 3.45
CA PRO A 42 15.60 -37.89 4.17
C PRO A 42 15.66 -36.63 3.29
N VAL A 43 15.98 -36.77 1.99
CA VAL A 43 15.97 -35.65 1.04
C VAL A 43 14.53 -35.17 0.85
N SER A 44 13.61 -36.09 0.52
CA SER A 44 12.19 -35.76 0.36
C SER A 44 11.60 -35.14 1.64
N ALA A 45 11.99 -35.63 2.82
CA ALA A 45 11.56 -35.07 4.11
C ALA A 45 11.99 -33.59 4.26
N THR A 46 13.25 -33.29 3.98
CA THR A 46 13.81 -31.94 4.06
C THR A 46 13.06 -30.97 3.15
N TYR A 47 12.81 -31.37 1.90
CA TYR A 47 12.09 -30.54 0.93
C TYR A 47 10.60 -30.42 1.25
N ALA A 48 9.97 -31.43 1.86
CA ALA A 48 8.59 -31.31 2.33
C ALA A 48 8.46 -30.29 3.47
N LEU A 49 9.39 -30.33 4.44
CA LEU A 49 9.42 -29.37 5.54
C LEU A 49 9.66 -27.94 5.04
N PHE A 50 10.75 -27.72 4.30
CA PHE A 50 11.11 -26.38 3.81
C PHE A 50 10.16 -25.89 2.72
N GLY A 51 9.53 -26.78 1.96
CA GLY A 51 8.41 -26.49 1.07
C GLY A 51 7.29 -25.78 1.82
N ALA A 52 6.77 -26.38 2.88
CA ALA A 52 5.73 -25.79 3.71
C ALA A 52 6.20 -24.52 4.46
N VAL A 53 7.36 -24.56 5.11
CA VAL A 53 7.87 -23.45 5.92
C VAL A 53 8.22 -22.22 5.06
N SER A 54 8.68 -22.41 3.82
CA SER A 54 9.01 -21.28 2.93
C SER A 54 7.79 -20.41 2.61
N LEU A 55 6.66 -20.99 2.21
CA LEU A 55 5.45 -20.24 1.85
C LEU A 55 4.54 -19.90 3.04
N ALA A 56 4.72 -20.55 4.19
CA ALA A 56 3.92 -20.28 5.38
C ALA A 56 4.64 -19.46 6.46
N GLY A 57 5.90 -19.79 6.77
CA GLY A 57 6.68 -19.13 7.81
C GLY A 57 7.41 -17.88 7.31
N LEU A 58 8.08 -17.98 6.16
CA LEU A 58 8.91 -16.89 5.63
C LEU A 58 8.11 -15.92 4.75
N SER A 59 7.23 -16.46 3.92
CA SER A 59 6.32 -15.65 3.09
C SER A 59 5.21 -15.02 3.95
N ARG A 60 4.76 -13.82 3.58
CA ARG A 60 3.59 -13.14 4.14
C ARG A 60 2.59 -12.87 3.04
N ILE A 61 2.00 -13.93 2.50
CA ILE A 61 0.95 -13.81 1.48
C ILE A 61 -0.30 -13.22 2.17
N PRO A 62 -0.76 -12.02 1.80
CA PRO A 62 -1.95 -11.44 2.40
C PRO A 62 -3.18 -12.20 1.93
N GLY A 63 -4.11 -12.51 2.85
CA GLY A 63 -5.31 -13.27 2.50
C GLY A 63 -6.05 -13.83 3.70
N THR A 64 -7.23 -14.37 3.44
CA THR A 64 -7.77 -15.51 4.20
C THR A 64 -7.04 -16.80 3.78
N GLY A 65 -7.18 -17.88 4.55
CA GLY A 65 -6.61 -19.19 4.21
C GLY A 65 -6.89 -19.65 2.78
N ARG A 66 -8.14 -19.55 2.32
CA ARG A 66 -8.52 -19.91 0.93
C ARG A 66 -7.87 -19.01 -0.12
N GLN A 67 -7.75 -17.71 0.15
CA GLN A 67 -7.06 -16.79 -0.77
C GLN A 67 -5.56 -17.09 -0.85
N ARG A 68 -4.91 -17.39 0.28
CA ARG A 68 -3.51 -17.82 0.32
C ARG A 68 -3.32 -19.14 -0.44
N ALA A 69 -4.18 -20.13 -0.20
CA ALA A 69 -4.17 -21.40 -0.92
C ALA A 69 -4.28 -21.20 -2.44
N ALA A 70 -5.20 -20.35 -2.91
CA ALA A 70 -5.34 -20.04 -4.33
C ALA A 70 -4.08 -19.37 -4.94
N VAL A 71 -3.38 -18.53 -4.17
CA VAL A 71 -2.09 -17.96 -4.60
C VAL A 71 -1.02 -19.04 -4.65
N MET A 72 -0.91 -19.88 -3.62
CA MET A 72 0.07 -20.97 -3.56
C MET A 72 -0.11 -21.97 -4.70
N VAL A 73 -1.35 -22.33 -5.06
CA VAL A 73 -1.64 -23.18 -6.24
C VAL A 73 -1.07 -22.57 -7.52
N ARG A 74 -1.23 -21.25 -7.73
CA ARG A 74 -0.66 -20.56 -8.89
C ARG A 74 0.86 -20.48 -8.87
N LEU A 75 1.48 -20.60 -7.69
CA LEU A 75 2.94 -20.59 -7.51
C LEU A 75 3.57 -21.99 -7.61
N LEU A 76 2.80 -23.08 -7.60
CA LEU A 76 3.33 -24.45 -7.71
C LEU A 76 4.26 -24.65 -8.93
N PRO A 77 3.87 -24.25 -10.16
CA PRO A 77 4.76 -24.41 -11.32
C PRO A 77 6.06 -23.60 -11.16
N VAL A 78 5.97 -22.41 -10.59
CA VAL A 78 7.13 -21.55 -10.33
C VAL A 78 8.06 -22.20 -9.31
N ALA A 79 7.51 -22.77 -8.23
CA ALA A 79 8.28 -23.51 -7.23
C ALA A 79 9.04 -24.69 -7.86
N CYS A 80 8.39 -25.49 -8.70
CA CYS A 80 9.05 -26.60 -9.40
C CYS A 80 10.19 -26.12 -10.30
N VAL A 81 9.97 -25.08 -11.10
CA VAL A 81 11.01 -24.50 -11.96
C VAL A 81 12.19 -23.98 -11.13
N LEU A 82 11.94 -23.32 -10.00
CA LEU A 82 13.00 -22.84 -9.12
C LEU A 82 13.82 -24.00 -8.53
N VAL A 83 13.17 -25.10 -8.13
CA VAL A 83 13.87 -26.29 -7.60
C VAL A 83 14.72 -26.97 -8.67
N ILE A 84 14.19 -27.10 -9.89
CA ILE A 84 14.90 -27.64 -11.06
C ILE A 84 16.12 -26.77 -11.37
N LEU A 85 15.92 -25.47 -11.55
CA LEU A 85 17.00 -24.53 -11.85
C LEU A 85 18.07 -24.52 -10.76
N GLY A 86 17.68 -24.49 -9.48
CA GLY A 86 18.63 -24.55 -8.38
C GLY A 86 19.48 -25.82 -8.43
N THR A 87 18.86 -26.97 -8.69
CA THR A 87 19.56 -28.26 -8.77
C THR A 87 20.58 -28.31 -9.90
N PHE A 88 20.22 -27.84 -11.10
CA PHE A 88 21.12 -27.86 -12.26
C PHE A 88 22.21 -26.79 -12.20
N LEU A 89 21.89 -25.58 -11.73
CA LEU A 89 22.88 -24.49 -11.65
C LEU A 89 23.93 -24.71 -10.54
N ALA A 90 23.70 -25.65 -9.62
CA ALA A 90 24.68 -26.03 -8.58
C ALA A 90 25.95 -26.72 -9.13
N VAL A 91 25.98 -27.11 -10.42
CA VAL A 91 27.09 -27.85 -11.05
C VAL A 91 28.45 -27.16 -10.92
N ARG A 92 28.50 -25.83 -11.01
CA ARG A 92 29.71 -25.02 -10.82
C ARG A 92 29.40 -23.84 -9.91
N THR A 93 30.39 -23.40 -9.13
CA THR A 93 30.23 -22.22 -8.25
C THR A 93 29.82 -20.98 -9.03
N TRP A 94 30.45 -20.70 -10.17
CA TRP A 94 30.13 -19.51 -10.98
C TRP A 94 28.71 -19.56 -11.57
N SER A 95 28.21 -20.73 -11.98
CA SER A 95 26.85 -20.87 -12.52
C SER A 95 25.81 -20.67 -11.43
N ALA A 96 26.08 -21.15 -10.22
CA ALA A 96 25.22 -20.91 -9.06
C ALA A 96 25.23 -19.43 -8.64
N VAL A 97 26.39 -18.76 -8.65
CA VAL A 97 26.49 -17.31 -8.36
C VAL A 97 25.71 -16.49 -9.39
N LEU A 98 25.87 -16.80 -10.69
CA LEU A 98 25.12 -16.13 -11.76
C LEU A 98 23.61 -16.39 -11.63
N GLY A 99 23.23 -17.60 -11.28
CA GLY A 99 21.84 -17.96 -10.97
C GLY A 99 21.28 -17.16 -9.80
N MET A 100 22.03 -17.03 -8.70
CA MET A 100 21.64 -16.22 -7.53
C MET A 100 21.44 -14.75 -7.90
N ALA A 101 22.29 -14.20 -8.77
CA ALA A 101 22.11 -12.85 -9.27
C ALA A 101 20.83 -12.72 -10.11
N VAL A 102 20.68 -13.55 -11.16
CA VAL A 102 19.58 -13.40 -12.12
C VAL A 102 18.23 -13.84 -11.55
N ILE A 103 18.14 -15.05 -10.99
CA ILE A 103 16.90 -15.60 -10.44
C ILE A 103 16.53 -14.86 -9.15
N GLY A 104 17.53 -14.55 -8.31
CA GLY A 104 17.32 -13.72 -7.12
C GLY A 104 16.75 -12.34 -7.46
N PHE A 105 17.27 -11.69 -8.51
CA PHE A 105 16.74 -10.43 -9.04
C PHE A 105 15.30 -10.61 -9.53
N CYS A 106 15.01 -11.59 -10.39
CA CYS A 106 13.67 -11.81 -10.94
C CYS A 106 12.61 -12.06 -9.85
N VAL A 107 12.93 -12.90 -8.86
CA VAL A 107 12.02 -13.19 -7.75
C VAL A 107 11.83 -11.96 -6.86
N ALA A 108 12.89 -11.22 -6.54
CA ALA A 108 12.78 -9.99 -5.75
C ALA A 108 12.01 -8.89 -6.50
N PHE A 109 12.27 -8.73 -7.81
CA PHE A 109 11.62 -7.73 -8.66
C PHE A 109 10.14 -8.04 -8.92
N SER A 110 9.73 -9.31 -8.81
CA SER A 110 8.32 -9.71 -8.90
C SER A 110 7.42 -8.99 -7.88
N ALA A 111 7.99 -8.45 -6.79
CA ALA A 111 7.28 -7.60 -5.84
C ALA A 111 6.64 -6.36 -6.49
N ALA A 112 7.20 -5.85 -7.59
CA ALA A 112 6.63 -4.73 -8.35
C ALA A 112 5.23 -5.05 -8.93
N ALA A 113 4.91 -6.33 -9.11
CA ALA A 113 3.62 -6.74 -9.64
C ALA A 113 2.47 -6.63 -8.63
N GLY A 114 2.74 -6.54 -7.32
CA GLY A 114 1.70 -6.31 -6.31
C GLY A 114 1.94 -7.04 -4.98
N PRO A 115 0.98 -6.93 -4.03
CA PRO A 115 1.19 -7.37 -2.65
C PRO A 115 1.30 -8.90 -2.49
N ARG A 116 0.64 -9.68 -3.36
CA ARG A 116 0.69 -11.15 -3.33
C ARG A 116 2.05 -11.71 -3.76
N PRO A 117 2.61 -11.35 -4.94
CA PRO A 117 3.95 -11.78 -5.32
C PRO A 117 5.03 -11.22 -4.37
N ALA A 118 4.90 -9.97 -3.90
CA ALA A 118 5.80 -9.40 -2.89
C ALA A 118 5.82 -10.24 -1.60
N GLY A 119 4.65 -10.68 -1.14
CA GLY A 119 4.51 -11.55 0.03
C GLY A 119 5.10 -12.95 -0.14
N ALA A 120 5.18 -13.47 -1.38
CA ALA A 120 5.69 -14.81 -1.67
C ALA A 120 7.20 -14.85 -2.01
N ALA A 121 7.80 -13.72 -2.37
CA ALA A 121 9.17 -13.64 -2.91
C ALA A 121 10.21 -14.31 -2.01
N ALA A 122 10.18 -14.08 -0.69
CA ALA A 122 11.14 -14.67 0.24
C ALA A 122 11.06 -16.20 0.30
N GLY A 123 9.85 -16.77 0.32
CA GLY A 123 9.67 -18.22 0.28
C GLY A 123 10.13 -18.82 -1.04
N LEU A 124 9.81 -18.16 -2.17
CA LEU A 124 10.28 -18.59 -3.50
C LEU A 124 11.81 -18.54 -3.61
N GLN A 125 12.46 -17.52 -3.03
CA GLN A 125 13.92 -17.45 -2.96
C GLN A 125 14.50 -18.66 -2.21
N LEU A 126 13.92 -19.04 -1.07
CA LEU A 126 14.39 -20.22 -0.33
C LEU A 126 14.28 -21.51 -1.17
N LEU A 127 13.19 -21.68 -1.93
CA LEU A 127 12.98 -22.85 -2.79
C LEU A 127 13.99 -22.96 -3.93
N TYR A 128 14.53 -21.83 -4.39
CA TYR A 128 15.65 -21.80 -5.34
C TYR A 128 17.00 -22.05 -4.65
N ILE A 129 17.18 -21.46 -3.47
CA ILE A 129 18.45 -21.44 -2.75
C ILE A 129 18.81 -22.83 -2.22
N LEU A 130 17.85 -23.53 -1.61
CA LEU A 130 18.03 -24.86 -1.02
C LEU A 130 18.69 -25.86 -2.00
N PRO A 131 18.19 -26.06 -3.23
CA PRO A 131 18.79 -26.99 -4.19
C PRO A 131 20.07 -26.50 -4.87
N SER A 132 20.40 -25.20 -4.77
CA SER A 132 21.59 -24.59 -5.40
C SER A 132 22.89 -24.82 -4.62
N PHE A 133 22.80 -25.45 -3.45
CA PHE A 133 23.96 -25.75 -2.62
C PHE A 133 24.63 -27.09 -2.97
N PRO A 134 25.97 -27.17 -2.83
CA PRO A 134 26.70 -28.41 -2.93
C PRO A 134 26.24 -29.45 -1.89
N PRO A 135 26.40 -30.75 -2.15
CA PRO A 135 26.95 -31.32 -3.38
C PRO A 135 25.96 -31.28 -4.57
N TYR A 136 26.49 -31.13 -5.78
CA TYR A 136 25.71 -31.27 -7.01
C TYR A 136 25.24 -32.73 -7.15
N ALA A 137 23.94 -32.96 -6.93
CA ALA A 137 23.33 -34.29 -6.91
C ALA A 137 22.05 -34.33 -7.78
N PRO A 138 22.18 -34.30 -9.12
CA PRO A 138 21.03 -34.21 -10.03
C PRO A 138 20.10 -35.43 -9.97
N HIS A 139 20.62 -36.60 -9.57
CA HIS A 139 19.83 -37.82 -9.39
C HIS A 139 18.79 -37.72 -8.26
N THR A 140 18.97 -36.78 -7.32
CA THR A 140 17.99 -36.53 -6.24
C THR A 140 16.83 -35.62 -6.66
N LEU A 141 16.79 -35.17 -7.93
CA LEU A 141 15.80 -34.20 -8.38
C LEU A 141 14.35 -34.65 -8.12
N ASP A 142 14.05 -35.93 -8.35
CA ASP A 142 12.72 -36.50 -8.17
C ASP A 142 12.30 -36.46 -6.69
N GLU A 143 13.22 -36.76 -5.77
CA GLU A 143 13.01 -36.64 -4.32
C GLU A 143 12.81 -35.19 -3.88
N ARG A 144 13.63 -34.26 -4.41
CA ARG A 144 13.51 -32.82 -4.12
C ARG A 144 12.15 -32.27 -4.56
N LEU A 145 11.70 -32.63 -5.77
CA LEU A 145 10.42 -32.22 -6.33
C LEU A 145 9.26 -32.89 -5.59
N GLY A 146 9.33 -34.20 -5.35
CA GLY A 146 8.32 -34.97 -4.63
C GLY A 146 8.10 -34.43 -3.21
N GLY A 147 9.18 -34.21 -2.47
CA GLY A 147 9.14 -33.57 -1.15
C GLY A 147 8.50 -32.18 -1.22
N THR A 148 9.00 -31.29 -2.09
CA THR A 148 8.49 -29.92 -2.23
C THR A 148 7.00 -29.90 -2.55
N LEU A 149 6.57 -30.68 -3.54
CA LEU A 149 5.17 -30.77 -3.97
C LEU A 149 4.27 -31.28 -2.85
N THR A 150 4.65 -32.34 -2.15
CA THR A 150 3.87 -32.87 -1.02
C THR A 150 3.77 -31.84 0.11
N GLY A 151 4.87 -31.19 0.49
CA GLY A 151 4.86 -30.14 1.52
C GLY A 151 3.97 -28.95 1.15
N LEU A 152 4.04 -28.49 -0.10
CA LEU A 152 3.20 -27.41 -0.61
C LEU A 152 1.72 -27.82 -0.72
N LEU A 153 1.43 -29.04 -1.17
CA LEU A 153 0.07 -29.56 -1.25
C LEU A 153 -0.56 -29.65 0.14
N LEU A 154 0.14 -30.22 1.12
CA LEU A 154 -0.32 -30.27 2.51
C LEU A 154 -0.57 -28.88 3.08
N LEU A 155 0.30 -27.91 2.78
CA LEU A 155 0.10 -26.52 3.19
C LEU A 155 -1.13 -25.90 2.52
N ILE A 156 -1.33 -26.11 1.22
CA ILE A 156 -2.50 -25.61 0.47
C ILE A 156 -3.80 -26.16 1.06
N LEU A 157 -3.85 -27.45 1.36
CA LEU A 157 -5.02 -28.10 1.98
C LEU A 157 -5.24 -27.58 3.41
N ALA A 158 -4.17 -27.43 4.19
CA ALA A 158 -4.25 -26.87 5.54
C ALA A 158 -4.75 -25.41 5.53
N GLU A 159 -4.27 -24.58 4.61
CA GLU A 159 -4.76 -23.20 4.44
C GLU A 159 -6.20 -23.14 3.94
N ALA A 160 -6.65 -24.08 3.11
CA ALA A 160 -8.02 -24.12 2.62
C ALA A 160 -9.05 -24.54 3.70
N TRP A 161 -8.68 -25.48 4.58
CA TRP A 161 -9.65 -26.19 5.41
C TRP A 161 -9.38 -26.22 6.93
N VAL A 162 -8.12 -26.08 7.39
CA VAL A 162 -7.80 -26.19 8.81
C VAL A 162 -7.99 -24.82 9.49
N LEU A 163 -8.89 -24.75 10.49
CA LEU A 163 -9.19 -23.54 11.27
C LEU A 163 -9.47 -22.29 10.41
N PRO A 164 -10.46 -22.29 9.49
CA PRO A 164 -10.64 -21.21 8.51
C PRO A 164 -10.71 -19.81 9.15
N ASP A 165 -10.10 -18.82 8.49
CA ASP A 165 -10.11 -17.44 8.96
C ASP A 165 -11.52 -16.83 8.87
N PRO A 166 -11.90 -15.91 9.78
CA PRO A 166 -13.18 -15.21 9.71
C PRO A 166 -13.37 -14.49 8.37
N ARG A 167 -14.62 -14.44 7.88
CA ARG A 167 -14.94 -13.73 6.64
C ARG A 167 -14.70 -12.23 6.83
N VAL A 168 -13.88 -11.66 5.97
CA VAL A 168 -13.65 -10.22 5.88
C VAL A 168 -14.46 -9.70 4.68
N PRO A 169 -15.16 -8.55 4.81
CA PRO A 169 -15.90 -8.00 3.69
C PRO A 169 -14.94 -7.57 2.59
N THR A 170 -15.24 -8.02 1.36
CA THR A 170 -14.42 -7.75 0.18
C THR A 170 -14.45 -6.26 -0.17
N TYR A 171 -13.46 -5.81 -0.95
CA TYR A 171 -13.48 -4.43 -1.41
C TYR A 171 -14.71 -4.09 -2.27
N ALA A 172 -15.21 -5.05 -3.06
CA ALA A 172 -16.44 -4.88 -3.82
C ALA A 172 -17.66 -4.67 -2.91
N GLU A 173 -17.78 -5.45 -1.82
CA GLU A 173 -18.85 -5.28 -0.82
C GLU A 173 -18.76 -3.93 -0.11
N ARG A 174 -17.54 -3.49 0.24
CA ARG A 174 -17.29 -2.16 0.85
C ARG A 174 -17.64 -1.02 -0.11
N ALA A 175 -17.21 -1.13 -1.37
CA ALA A 175 -17.52 -0.19 -2.43
C ALA A 175 -19.04 -0.11 -2.62
N ALA A 176 -19.73 -1.25 -2.71
CA ALA A 176 -21.17 -1.27 -2.82
C ALA A 176 -21.88 -0.60 -1.64
N GLY A 177 -21.44 -0.86 -0.40
CA GLY A 177 -21.98 -0.16 0.79
C GLY A 177 -21.82 1.36 0.72
N SER A 178 -20.68 1.83 0.22
CA SER A 178 -20.39 3.26 0.07
C SER A 178 -21.19 3.90 -1.06
N VAL A 179 -21.36 3.18 -2.17
CA VAL A 179 -22.18 3.61 -3.31
C VAL A 179 -23.67 3.64 -2.94
N ALA A 180 -24.13 2.70 -2.10
CA ALA A 180 -25.48 2.74 -1.55
C ALA A 180 -25.70 3.98 -0.64
N GLU A 181 -24.68 4.41 0.11
CA GLU A 181 -24.76 5.68 0.86
C GLU A 181 -24.81 6.88 -0.08
N ALA A 182 -24.09 6.86 -1.21
CA ALA A 182 -24.17 7.92 -2.21
C ALA A 182 -25.58 8.01 -2.82
N ALA A 183 -26.22 6.87 -3.10
CA ALA A 183 -27.62 6.83 -3.55
C ALA A 183 -28.58 7.41 -2.49
N ARG A 184 -28.36 7.12 -1.20
CA ARG A 184 -29.13 7.73 -0.09
C ARG A 184 -28.93 9.24 0.00
N CYS A 185 -27.70 9.72 -0.20
CA CYS A 185 -27.40 11.15 -0.21
C CYS A 185 -28.11 11.86 -1.38
N ALA A 186 -28.06 11.27 -2.58
CA ALA A 186 -28.79 11.80 -3.74
C ALA A 186 -30.30 11.86 -3.47
N ALA A 187 -30.89 10.78 -2.90
CA ALA A 187 -32.31 10.75 -2.53
C ALA A 187 -32.68 11.82 -1.49
N ALA A 188 -31.80 12.11 -0.53
CA ALA A 188 -32.02 13.15 0.46
C ALA A 188 -31.97 14.56 -0.17
N LEU A 189 -31.11 14.77 -1.16
CA LEU A 189 -30.97 16.04 -1.89
C LEU A 189 -32.11 16.30 -2.91
N GLU A 190 -32.91 15.29 -3.24
CA GLU A 190 -34.13 15.42 -4.08
C GLU A 190 -35.32 16.02 -3.32
N ARG A 191 -35.29 16.01 -1.99
CA ARG A 191 -36.41 16.44 -1.14
C ARG A 191 -36.05 17.73 -0.38
N PRO A 192 -37.04 18.58 -0.04
CA PRO A 192 -36.82 19.72 0.86
C PRO A 192 -36.15 19.26 2.17
N PRO A 193 -35.11 19.96 2.67
CA PRO A 193 -34.62 21.28 2.27
C PRO A 193 -33.58 21.29 1.12
N TYR A 194 -33.41 20.18 0.38
CA TYR A 194 -32.45 20.02 -0.72
C TYR A 194 -30.98 20.18 -0.32
N VAL A 195 -30.71 19.92 0.96
CA VAL A 195 -29.40 19.98 1.64
C VAL A 195 -29.29 18.75 2.53
N LEU A 196 -28.08 18.19 2.66
CA LEU A 196 -27.84 17.07 3.56
C LEU A 196 -27.85 17.51 5.02
N THR A 197 -28.48 16.72 5.88
CA THR A 197 -28.37 16.89 7.33
C THR A 197 -26.96 16.57 7.82
N GLY A 198 -26.56 17.11 8.98
CA GLY A 198 -25.24 16.83 9.58
C GLY A 198 -24.98 15.32 9.74
N SER A 199 -25.98 14.56 10.21
CA SER A 199 -25.86 13.11 10.36
C SER A 199 -25.72 12.36 9.03
N ALA A 200 -26.37 12.81 7.96
CA ALA A 200 -26.19 12.25 6.61
C ALA A 200 -24.80 12.59 6.04
N SER A 201 -24.34 13.82 6.26
CA SER A 201 -23.00 14.29 5.90
C SER A 201 -21.90 13.46 6.57
N ASP A 202 -22.06 13.14 7.86
CA ASP A 202 -21.14 12.30 8.61
C ASP A 202 -21.14 10.84 8.15
N ARG A 203 -22.32 10.25 7.89
CA ARG A 203 -22.40 8.90 7.32
C ARG A 203 -21.73 8.82 5.95
N ALA A 204 -21.94 9.82 5.09
CA ALA A 204 -21.27 9.91 3.80
C ALA A 204 -19.75 10.00 3.94
N ARG A 205 -19.26 10.78 4.92
CA ARG A 205 -17.84 10.86 5.26
C ARG A 205 -17.28 9.52 5.72
N MET A 206 -17.94 8.84 6.65
CA MET A 206 -17.54 7.52 7.13
C MET A 206 -17.51 6.48 6.02
N ALA A 207 -18.52 6.49 5.13
CA ALA A 207 -18.58 5.62 3.96
C ALA A 207 -17.39 5.87 3.00
N ALA A 208 -17.07 7.13 2.73
CA ALA A 208 -15.91 7.48 1.91
C ALA A 208 -14.59 7.05 2.58
N GLU A 209 -14.45 7.24 3.89
CA GLU A 209 -13.27 6.83 4.64
C GLU A 209 -13.10 5.30 4.73
N ALA A 210 -14.19 4.52 4.67
CA ALA A 210 -14.15 3.06 4.69
C ALA A 210 -13.46 2.45 3.44
N LEU A 211 -13.35 3.23 2.35
CA LEU A 211 -12.65 2.89 1.11
C LEU A 211 -11.18 3.32 1.11
N ARG A 212 -10.69 3.93 2.20
CA ARG A 212 -9.26 4.22 2.34
C ARG A 212 -8.46 2.92 2.40
N SER A 213 -7.37 2.82 1.65
CA SER A 213 -6.52 1.61 1.63
C SER A 213 -6.02 1.22 3.03
N SER A 214 -5.76 2.22 3.89
CA SER A 214 -5.35 2.02 5.29
C SER A 214 -6.42 1.35 6.15
N ARG A 215 -7.71 1.52 5.81
CA ARG A 215 -8.84 0.86 6.47
C ARG A 215 -9.26 -0.45 5.80
N VAL A 216 -8.63 -0.80 4.67
CA VAL A 216 -8.87 -2.05 3.94
C VAL A 216 -7.75 -3.04 4.27
N PRO A 217 -8.08 -4.25 4.72
CA PRO A 217 -7.09 -5.31 4.94
C PRO A 217 -6.27 -5.57 3.68
N GLU A 218 -4.96 -5.80 3.84
CA GLU A 218 -4.00 -5.92 2.72
C GLU A 218 -4.45 -6.89 1.62
N ALA A 219 -5.12 -7.98 2.01
CA ALA A 219 -5.65 -9.00 1.12
C ALA A 219 -6.72 -8.51 0.13
N GLU A 220 -7.53 -7.55 0.59
CA GLU A 220 -8.68 -7.00 -0.10
C GLU A 220 -8.36 -5.70 -0.82
N ARG A 221 -7.16 -5.14 -0.64
CA ARG A 221 -6.77 -3.91 -1.33
C ARG A 221 -6.74 -4.17 -2.86
N PRO A 222 -7.39 -3.33 -3.68
CA PRO A 222 -7.40 -3.48 -5.13
C PRO A 222 -6.09 -2.98 -5.76
N ALA A 223 -4.95 -3.53 -5.32
CA ALA A 223 -3.61 -3.07 -5.70
C ALA A 223 -2.96 -3.93 -6.80
N GLY A 224 -3.70 -4.87 -7.40
CA GLY A 224 -3.19 -5.78 -8.44
C GLY A 224 -3.03 -5.13 -9.83
N PRO A 225 -2.26 -5.75 -10.73
CA PRO A 225 -2.03 -5.26 -12.09
C PRO A 225 -3.17 -5.57 -13.06
N GLY A 226 -4.08 -6.47 -12.68
CA GLY A 226 -5.17 -6.96 -13.51
C GLY A 226 -6.27 -5.93 -13.78
N LEU A 227 -7.07 -6.22 -14.81
CA LEU A 227 -8.21 -5.41 -15.23
C LEU A 227 -9.20 -5.15 -14.08
N ARG A 228 -9.59 -6.21 -13.36
CA ARG A 228 -10.58 -6.14 -12.29
C ARG A 228 -10.07 -5.37 -11.08
N GLU A 229 -8.81 -5.58 -10.67
CA GLU A 229 -8.23 -4.85 -9.56
C GLU A 229 -8.11 -3.36 -9.85
N ARG A 230 -7.64 -2.97 -11.05
CA ARG A 230 -7.61 -1.55 -11.47
C ARG A 230 -9.00 -0.94 -11.49
N ALA A 231 -9.97 -1.66 -12.05
CA ALA A 231 -11.35 -1.20 -12.10
C ALA A 231 -11.95 -1.01 -10.70
N LEU A 232 -11.74 -1.94 -9.77
CA LEU A 232 -12.16 -1.79 -8.37
C LEU A 232 -11.49 -0.59 -7.70
N ALA A 233 -10.20 -0.36 -7.93
CA ALA A 233 -9.51 0.83 -7.41
C ALA A 233 -10.19 2.11 -7.90
N HIS A 234 -10.49 2.20 -9.20
CA HIS A 234 -11.25 3.31 -9.79
C HIS A 234 -12.69 3.41 -9.30
N THR A 235 -13.38 2.29 -9.06
CA THR A 235 -14.72 2.28 -8.45
C THR A 235 -14.69 2.94 -7.08
N GLY A 236 -13.72 2.58 -6.23
CA GLY A 236 -13.61 3.18 -4.91
C GLY A 236 -13.19 4.64 -4.94
N LEU A 237 -12.30 5.02 -5.88
CA LEU A 237 -11.94 6.41 -6.16
C LEU A 237 -13.20 7.23 -6.51
N ALA A 238 -13.95 6.80 -7.51
CA ALA A 238 -15.15 7.47 -7.99
C ALA A 238 -16.27 7.50 -6.94
N ALA A 239 -16.41 6.46 -6.11
CA ALA A 239 -17.37 6.45 -5.01
C ALA A 239 -17.02 7.50 -3.94
N ARG A 240 -15.73 7.62 -3.57
CA ARG A 240 -15.27 8.68 -2.66
C ARG A 240 -15.50 10.07 -3.24
N THR A 241 -15.20 10.26 -4.52
CA THR A 241 -15.45 11.53 -5.23
C THR A 241 -16.94 11.87 -5.23
N LEU A 242 -17.81 10.92 -5.59
CA LEU A 242 -19.26 11.11 -5.62
C LEU A 242 -19.81 11.50 -4.24
N LEU A 243 -19.42 10.79 -3.19
CA LEU A 243 -19.81 11.13 -1.81
C LEU A 243 -19.34 12.54 -1.40
N SER A 244 -18.11 12.90 -1.75
CA SER A 244 -17.56 14.24 -1.49
C SER A 244 -18.36 15.33 -2.22
N ARG A 245 -18.67 15.14 -3.50
CA ARG A 245 -19.41 16.12 -4.32
C ARG A 245 -20.87 16.26 -3.90
N LEU A 246 -21.53 15.16 -3.54
CA LEU A 246 -22.89 15.20 -2.98
C LEU A 246 -22.93 15.97 -1.65
N ARG A 247 -21.92 15.78 -0.80
CA ARG A 247 -21.82 16.46 0.50
C ARG A 247 -21.58 17.96 0.38
N ASN A 248 -20.89 18.37 -0.68
CA ASN A 248 -20.55 19.77 -0.95
C ASN A 248 -21.48 20.41 -1.99
N LEU A 249 -22.62 19.80 -2.32
CA LEU A 249 -23.56 20.37 -3.28
C LEU A 249 -24.18 21.66 -2.70
N PRO A 250 -24.04 22.83 -3.38
CA PRO A 250 -24.56 24.11 -2.87
C PRO A 250 -26.08 24.07 -2.66
N ALA A 251 -26.58 24.71 -1.61
CA ALA A 251 -28.01 24.89 -1.35
C ALA A 251 -28.72 25.63 -2.51
N PRO A 252 -30.03 25.43 -2.73
CA PRO A 252 -30.75 26.26 -3.67
C PRO A 252 -30.92 27.69 -3.13
N PRO A 253 -31.26 28.67 -3.99
CA PRO A 253 -31.54 30.03 -3.56
C PRO A 253 -32.60 30.07 -2.44
N PRO A 254 -32.48 30.99 -1.45
CA PRO A 254 -33.45 31.09 -0.36
C PRO A 254 -34.88 31.23 -0.88
N GLY A 255 -35.79 30.39 -0.39
CA GLY A 255 -37.21 30.43 -0.76
C GLY A 255 -37.53 29.94 -2.18
N ARG A 256 -36.58 29.34 -2.91
CA ARG A 256 -36.82 28.78 -4.26
C ARG A 256 -36.48 27.30 -4.33
N GLU A 257 -37.30 26.55 -5.06
CA GLU A 257 -37.02 25.15 -5.37
C GLU A 257 -35.91 25.02 -6.43
N PRO A 258 -35.09 23.95 -6.38
CA PRO A 258 -34.17 23.62 -7.45
C PRO A 258 -34.89 23.42 -8.78
N ARG A 259 -34.24 23.78 -9.88
CA ARG A 259 -34.74 23.55 -11.24
C ARG A 259 -35.08 22.07 -11.44
N ARG A 260 -36.22 21.80 -12.08
CA ARG A 260 -36.69 20.43 -12.38
C ARG A 260 -35.65 19.59 -13.12
N ALA A 261 -35.01 20.15 -14.14
CA ALA A 261 -33.93 19.47 -14.89
C ALA A 261 -32.74 19.04 -14.00
N GLY A 262 -32.47 19.78 -12.91
CA GLY A 262 -31.46 19.41 -11.92
C GLY A 262 -31.94 18.30 -10.99
N LEU A 263 -33.21 18.31 -10.58
CA LEU A 263 -33.82 17.21 -9.81
C LEU A 263 -33.87 15.92 -10.63
N ASP A 264 -34.24 15.99 -11.91
CA ASP A 264 -34.26 14.83 -12.81
C ASP A 264 -32.84 14.24 -13.00
N LEU A 265 -31.82 15.10 -13.15
CA LEU A 265 -30.42 14.67 -13.22
C LEU A 265 -29.95 14.01 -11.91
N LEU A 266 -30.33 14.57 -10.76
CA LEU A 266 -30.01 13.99 -9.45
C LEU A 266 -30.71 12.62 -9.26
N GLY A 267 -31.94 12.49 -9.74
CA GLY A 267 -32.66 11.21 -9.79
C GLY A 267 -31.94 10.16 -10.64
N ALA A 268 -31.43 10.55 -11.81
CA ALA A 268 -30.62 9.66 -12.65
C ALA A 268 -29.28 9.27 -11.98
N VAL A 269 -28.67 10.19 -11.22
CA VAL A 269 -27.48 9.87 -10.40
C VAL A 269 -27.83 8.84 -9.32
N ARG A 270 -28.95 9.01 -8.60
CA ARG A 270 -29.44 8.07 -7.59
C ARG A 270 -29.68 6.68 -8.19
N GLU A 271 -30.33 6.60 -9.34
CA GLU A 271 -30.59 5.34 -10.03
C GLU A 271 -29.31 4.64 -10.50
N SER A 272 -28.39 5.40 -11.09
CA SER A 272 -27.07 4.89 -11.51
C SER A 272 -26.23 4.39 -10.34
N ALA A 273 -26.22 5.13 -9.22
CA ALA A 273 -25.57 4.70 -7.98
C ALA A 273 -26.22 3.42 -7.42
N THR A 274 -27.56 3.36 -7.38
CA THR A 274 -28.30 2.18 -6.91
C THR A 274 -27.96 0.95 -7.75
N GLY A 275 -28.01 1.07 -9.07
CA GLY A 275 -27.65 0.00 -10.00
C GLY A 275 -26.17 -0.42 -9.93
N SER A 276 -25.28 0.52 -9.62
CA SER A 276 -23.86 0.21 -9.41
C SER A 276 -23.62 -0.52 -8.09
N SER A 277 -24.34 -0.16 -7.02
CA SER A 277 -24.29 -0.88 -5.75
C SER A 277 -24.83 -2.31 -5.88
N THR A 278 -25.92 -2.53 -6.62
CA THR A 278 -26.46 -3.88 -6.82
C THR A 278 -25.54 -4.72 -7.70
N LEU A 279 -24.96 -4.13 -8.76
CA LEU A 279 -23.97 -4.80 -9.60
C LEU A 279 -22.76 -5.29 -8.79
N LEU A 280 -22.22 -4.44 -7.91
CA LEU A 280 -21.06 -4.76 -7.08
C LEU A 280 -21.36 -5.82 -5.99
N ARG A 281 -22.61 -5.90 -5.51
CA ARG A 281 -23.03 -6.91 -4.50
C ARG A 281 -23.37 -8.25 -5.12
N ASP A 282 -24.21 -8.22 -6.16
CA ASP A 282 -24.91 -9.41 -6.64
C ASP A 282 -24.33 -9.91 -7.98
N GLY A 283 -23.45 -9.14 -8.63
CA GLY A 283 -22.94 -9.43 -9.96
C GLY A 283 -23.99 -9.32 -11.07
N ARG A 284 -25.21 -8.87 -10.74
CA ARG A 284 -26.34 -8.78 -11.67
C ARG A 284 -26.32 -7.44 -12.40
N ARG A 285 -26.47 -7.47 -13.72
CA ARG A 285 -26.66 -6.27 -14.52
C ARG A 285 -27.92 -5.53 -14.04
N PRO A 286 -27.81 -4.27 -13.64
CA PRO A 286 -29.00 -3.50 -13.31
C PRO A 286 -29.81 -3.24 -14.57
N VAL A 287 -31.13 -3.19 -14.41
CA VAL A 287 -32.10 -2.86 -15.48
C VAL A 287 -31.99 -1.37 -15.89
N ALA A 288 -31.38 -0.53 -15.04
CA ALA A 288 -31.28 0.91 -15.23
C ALA A 288 -30.50 1.29 -16.49
N ASN A 289 -31.06 2.22 -17.27
CA ASN A 289 -30.52 2.65 -18.55
C ASN A 289 -29.36 3.64 -18.35
N SER A 290 -28.12 3.19 -18.55
CA SER A 290 -26.90 4.01 -18.44
C SER A 290 -26.89 5.23 -19.39
N THR A 291 -27.63 5.16 -20.50
CA THR A 291 -27.71 6.27 -21.46
C THR A 291 -28.49 7.46 -20.95
N GLU A 292 -29.40 7.26 -19.98
CA GLU A 292 -30.27 8.34 -19.49
C GLU A 292 -29.49 9.37 -18.66
N LEU A 293 -28.57 8.92 -17.80
CA LEU A 293 -27.68 9.81 -17.05
C LEU A 293 -26.84 10.69 -17.99
N LEU A 294 -26.30 10.12 -19.06
CA LEU A 294 -25.51 10.86 -20.04
C LEU A 294 -26.35 11.88 -20.82
N ARG A 295 -27.59 11.51 -21.21
CA ARG A 295 -28.53 12.41 -21.89
C ARG A 295 -28.92 13.59 -21.00
N LEU A 296 -29.30 13.33 -19.74
CA LEU A 296 -29.69 14.37 -18.80
C LEU A 296 -28.52 15.28 -18.42
N ARG A 297 -27.30 14.72 -18.30
CA ARG A 297 -26.06 15.48 -18.13
C ARG A 297 -25.86 16.45 -19.32
N ALA A 298 -25.92 15.94 -20.55
CA ALA A 298 -25.73 16.75 -21.76
C ALA A 298 -26.82 17.82 -21.94
N ARG A 299 -28.06 17.53 -21.54
CA ARG A 299 -29.16 18.51 -21.54
C ARG A 299 -28.92 19.62 -20.50
N ASN A 300 -28.47 19.26 -19.31
CA ASN A 300 -28.16 20.22 -18.25
C ASN A 300 -26.95 21.09 -18.60
N SER A 301 -25.92 20.57 -19.29
CA SER A 301 -24.77 21.41 -19.67
C SER A 301 -25.11 22.48 -20.70
N ARG A 302 -26.10 22.24 -21.57
CA ARG A 302 -26.50 23.18 -22.65
C ARG A 302 -27.54 24.20 -22.25
N THR A 303 -28.21 24.02 -21.11
CA THR A 303 -29.34 24.87 -20.70
C THR A 303 -29.01 25.61 -19.42
N PRO A 304 -28.32 26.78 -19.49
CA PRO A 304 -27.91 27.52 -18.29
C PRO A 304 -29.11 27.89 -17.41
N ALA A 305 -28.92 27.88 -16.10
CA ALA A 305 -29.88 28.45 -15.17
C ALA A 305 -29.90 29.99 -15.25
N GLU A 306 -31.02 30.59 -14.86
CA GLU A 306 -31.21 32.05 -14.95
C GLU A 306 -30.48 32.82 -13.84
N LEU A 307 -30.43 32.25 -12.64
CA LEU A 307 -29.78 32.87 -11.48
C LEU A 307 -28.32 32.43 -11.33
N PRO A 308 -27.39 33.32 -10.91
CA PRO A 308 -26.01 32.98 -10.59
C PRO A 308 -25.87 31.81 -9.60
N GLU A 309 -26.63 31.83 -8.50
CA GLU A 309 -26.64 30.76 -7.49
C GLU A 309 -27.11 29.42 -8.07
N SER A 310 -28.13 29.46 -8.94
CA SER A 310 -28.62 28.27 -9.65
C SER A 310 -27.61 27.74 -10.68
N ARG A 311 -26.83 28.61 -11.34
CA ARG A 311 -25.72 28.21 -12.23
C ARG A 311 -24.59 27.57 -11.44
N ARG A 312 -24.26 28.10 -10.26
CA ARG A 312 -23.28 27.50 -9.34
C ARG A 312 -23.70 26.09 -8.91
N ARG A 313 -24.96 25.93 -8.47
CA ARG A 313 -25.51 24.61 -8.11
C ARG A 313 -25.56 23.68 -9.32
N GLN A 314 -25.90 24.18 -10.52
CA GLN A 314 -25.89 23.41 -11.77
C GLN A 314 -24.48 22.90 -12.12
N ALA A 315 -23.45 23.74 -12.03
CA ALA A 315 -22.07 23.34 -12.28
C ALA A 315 -21.60 22.26 -11.30
N ALA A 316 -21.91 22.42 -10.00
CA ALA A 316 -21.63 21.40 -8.99
C ALA A 316 -22.37 20.08 -9.25
N LEU A 317 -23.63 20.14 -9.71
CA LEU A 317 -24.41 18.96 -10.06
C LEU A 317 -23.87 18.23 -11.30
N LEU A 318 -23.32 18.95 -12.27
CA LEU A 318 -22.62 18.33 -13.40
C LEU A 318 -21.37 17.56 -12.93
N GLU A 319 -20.65 18.06 -11.92
CA GLU A 319 -19.55 17.29 -11.31
C GLU A 319 -20.02 15.99 -10.64
N VAL A 320 -21.17 16.05 -9.95
CA VAL A 320 -21.82 14.89 -9.33
C VAL A 320 -22.19 13.87 -10.40
N ALA A 321 -22.77 14.31 -11.52
CA ALA A 321 -23.11 13.45 -12.65
C ALA A 321 -21.86 12.80 -13.27
N ASP A 322 -20.76 13.54 -13.45
CA ASP A 322 -19.49 13.02 -13.97
C ASP A 322 -18.90 11.94 -13.07
N ALA A 323 -18.91 12.17 -11.75
CA ALA A 323 -18.45 11.20 -10.77
C ALA A 323 -19.32 9.93 -10.80
N ALA A 324 -20.63 10.06 -10.98
CA ALA A 324 -21.55 8.93 -11.10
C ALA A 324 -21.33 8.13 -12.41
N VAL A 325 -21.05 8.79 -13.53
CA VAL A 325 -20.70 8.13 -14.81
C VAL A 325 -19.38 7.36 -14.67
N ALA A 326 -18.36 7.99 -14.09
CA ALA A 326 -17.06 7.34 -13.86
C ALA A 326 -17.19 6.13 -12.92
N LEU A 327 -17.98 6.27 -11.85
CA LEU A 327 -18.29 5.21 -10.90
C LEU A 327 -18.96 4.02 -11.59
N ARG A 328 -20.02 4.30 -12.38
CA ARG A 328 -20.78 3.27 -13.09
C ARG A 328 -19.90 2.48 -14.04
N ALA A 329 -19.14 3.16 -14.89
CA ALA A 329 -18.24 2.53 -15.85
C ALA A 329 -17.15 1.71 -15.14
N ALA A 330 -16.53 2.23 -14.08
CA ALA A 330 -15.55 1.48 -13.30
C ALA A 330 -16.16 0.22 -12.66
N ALA A 331 -17.37 0.32 -12.10
CA ALA A 331 -18.08 -0.81 -11.51
C ALA A 331 -18.46 -1.89 -12.54
N GLU A 332 -18.91 -1.48 -13.74
CA GLU A 332 -19.16 -2.39 -14.87
C GLU A 332 -17.89 -3.15 -15.26
N ILE A 333 -16.77 -2.44 -15.43
CA ILE A 333 -15.48 -3.08 -15.77
C ILE A 333 -15.01 -4.02 -14.65
N ALA A 334 -15.21 -3.65 -13.39
CA ALA A 334 -14.81 -4.47 -12.24
C ALA A 334 -15.54 -5.81 -12.19
N VAL A 335 -16.83 -5.84 -12.53
CA VAL A 335 -17.68 -7.03 -12.45
C VAL A 335 -17.67 -7.81 -13.77
N GLU A 336 -17.93 -7.13 -14.89
CA GLU A 336 -18.10 -7.74 -16.22
C GLU A 336 -16.76 -7.94 -16.95
N GLY A 337 -15.68 -7.32 -16.48
CA GLY A 337 -14.37 -7.38 -17.12
C GLY A 337 -14.41 -6.78 -18.52
N ARG A 338 -14.02 -7.56 -19.53
CA ARG A 338 -13.98 -7.11 -20.94
C ARG A 338 -15.36 -7.05 -21.61
N GLY A 339 -16.41 -7.59 -20.97
CA GLY A 339 -17.78 -7.45 -21.45
C GLY A 339 -18.39 -6.07 -21.20
N ALA A 340 -17.71 -5.22 -20.42
CA ALA A 340 -18.12 -3.85 -20.16
C ALA A 340 -17.84 -2.95 -21.38
N HIS A 341 -18.81 -2.12 -21.73
CA HIS A 341 -18.73 -1.18 -22.85
C HIS A 341 -18.85 0.25 -22.31
N PRO A 342 -17.76 0.84 -21.77
CA PRO A 342 -17.80 2.20 -21.26
C PRO A 342 -18.19 3.17 -22.38
N GLN A 343 -19.18 4.03 -22.12
CA GLN A 343 -19.76 4.95 -23.10
C GLN A 343 -19.09 6.35 -23.03
N GLY A 344 -18.91 7.00 -24.18
CA GLY A 344 -18.36 8.37 -24.30
C GLY A 344 -16.92 8.49 -23.77
N ASP A 345 -16.58 9.64 -23.16
CA ASP A 345 -15.24 9.95 -22.62
C ASP A 345 -14.73 8.93 -21.58
N ALA A 346 -15.62 8.13 -20.99
CA ALA A 346 -15.24 7.07 -20.06
C ALA A 346 -14.35 6.01 -20.74
N ALA A 347 -14.51 5.77 -22.04
CA ALA A 347 -13.71 4.79 -22.78
C ALA A 347 -12.22 5.16 -22.82
N GLU A 348 -11.89 6.46 -22.88
CA GLU A 348 -10.50 6.93 -22.85
C GLU A 348 -9.91 6.89 -21.44
N ARG A 349 -10.72 7.22 -20.42
CA ARG A 349 -10.33 7.18 -19.00
C ARG A 349 -9.94 5.77 -18.54
N PHE A 350 -10.57 4.75 -19.12
CA PHE A 350 -10.34 3.34 -18.78
C PHE A 350 -9.55 2.59 -19.88
N TRP A 351 -8.44 3.19 -20.34
CA TRP A 351 -7.58 2.65 -21.41
C TRP A 351 -7.21 1.17 -21.25
N TYR A 352 -7.08 0.69 -20.02
CA TYR A 352 -6.70 -0.67 -19.67
C TYR A 352 -7.74 -1.73 -20.03
N VAL A 353 -8.98 -1.35 -20.34
CA VAL A 353 -10.03 -2.25 -20.88
C VAL A 353 -9.63 -2.81 -22.23
N ARG A 354 -8.92 -2.02 -23.05
CA ARG A 354 -8.50 -2.38 -24.41
C ARG A 354 -7.21 -3.22 -24.45
N GLN A 355 -6.53 -3.36 -23.31
CA GLN A 355 -5.25 -4.07 -23.26
C GLN A 355 -5.40 -5.50 -22.75
N ASN A 356 -4.51 -6.37 -23.21
CA ASN A 356 -4.48 -7.75 -22.74
C ASN A 356 -3.85 -7.83 -21.33
N THR A 357 -4.11 -8.92 -20.61
CA THR A 357 -3.63 -9.08 -19.22
C THR A 357 -2.11 -9.03 -19.13
N VAL A 358 -1.40 -9.58 -20.11
CA VAL A 358 0.07 -9.61 -20.15
C VAL A 358 0.65 -8.21 -20.34
N GLN A 359 0.06 -7.40 -21.21
CA GLN A 359 0.43 -6.00 -21.44
C GLN A 359 0.21 -5.16 -20.19
N LEU A 360 -0.87 -5.36 -19.45
CA LEU A 360 -1.10 -4.65 -18.18
C LEU A 360 -0.05 -5.00 -17.11
N TRP A 361 0.36 -6.27 -17.06
CA TRP A 361 1.46 -6.73 -16.23
C TRP A 361 2.80 -6.12 -16.67
N TRP A 362 3.10 -6.19 -17.97
CA TRP A 362 4.31 -5.63 -18.55
C TRP A 362 4.40 -4.12 -18.32
N HIS A 363 3.32 -3.38 -18.55
CA HIS A 363 3.26 -1.93 -18.33
C HIS A 363 3.59 -1.57 -16.87
N ARG A 364 3.09 -2.37 -15.92
CA ARG A 364 3.43 -2.17 -14.50
C ARG A 364 4.89 -2.48 -14.21
N ILE A 365 5.41 -3.61 -14.70
CA ILE A 365 6.80 -4.01 -14.48
C ILE A 365 7.77 -3.00 -15.12
N ALA A 366 7.50 -2.61 -16.37
CA ALA A 366 8.29 -1.64 -17.13
C ALA A 366 8.28 -0.24 -16.48
N ALA A 367 7.18 0.18 -15.85
CA ALA A 367 7.16 1.43 -15.08
C ALA A 367 8.16 1.42 -13.90
N HIS A 368 8.57 0.23 -13.44
CA HIS A 368 9.48 0.04 -12.31
C HIS A 368 10.90 -0.40 -12.70
N THR A 369 11.28 -0.45 -13.98
CA THR A 369 12.64 -0.86 -14.42
C THR A 369 13.66 0.27 -14.37
N GLY A 370 13.24 1.52 -14.19
CA GLY A 370 14.16 2.66 -14.12
C GLY A 370 15.12 2.56 -12.92
N PRO A 371 16.36 3.07 -13.03
CA PRO A 371 17.36 3.02 -11.95
C PRO A 371 16.95 3.82 -10.70
N ARG A 372 15.92 4.66 -10.81
CA ARG A 372 15.32 5.42 -9.70
C ARG A 372 14.22 4.64 -8.96
N SER A 373 13.77 3.50 -9.51
CA SER A 373 12.72 2.66 -8.90
C SER A 373 13.27 1.91 -7.70
N VAL A 374 12.63 2.06 -6.55
CA VAL A 374 13.02 1.36 -5.31
C VAL A 374 12.86 -0.15 -5.46
N HIS A 375 11.86 -0.64 -6.21
CA HIS A 375 11.72 -2.07 -6.51
C HIS A 375 12.92 -2.62 -7.28
N PHE A 376 13.41 -1.87 -8.28
CA PHE A 376 14.59 -2.25 -9.06
C PHE A 376 15.84 -2.25 -8.17
N GLN A 377 16.06 -1.16 -7.42
CA GLN A 377 17.19 -1.02 -6.50
C GLN A 377 17.20 -2.13 -5.44
N ASN A 378 16.05 -2.42 -4.83
CA ASN A 378 15.93 -3.48 -3.85
C ASN A 378 16.19 -4.87 -4.46
N ALA A 379 15.70 -5.12 -5.67
CA ALA A 379 15.94 -6.38 -6.37
C ALA A 379 17.43 -6.56 -6.70
N VAL A 380 18.11 -5.51 -7.19
CA VAL A 380 19.58 -5.52 -7.42
C VAL A 380 20.33 -5.78 -6.11
N ARG A 381 19.93 -5.13 -5.02
CA ARG A 381 20.54 -5.32 -3.70
C ARG A 381 20.44 -6.76 -3.22
N ILE A 382 19.25 -7.37 -3.30
CA ILE A 382 19.04 -8.76 -2.88
C ILE A 382 19.82 -9.72 -3.79
N ALA A 383 19.79 -9.49 -5.11
CA ALA A 383 20.54 -10.28 -6.08
C ALA A 383 22.05 -10.26 -5.81
N LEU A 384 22.62 -9.07 -5.56
CA LEU A 384 24.04 -8.91 -5.27
C LEU A 384 24.40 -9.59 -3.93
N ALA A 385 23.57 -9.42 -2.90
CA ALA A 385 23.80 -10.06 -1.60
C ALA A 385 23.78 -11.59 -1.71
N LEU A 386 22.81 -12.16 -2.45
CA LEU A 386 22.73 -13.61 -2.70
C LEU A 386 23.92 -14.11 -3.52
N ALA A 387 24.36 -13.35 -4.54
CA ALA A 387 25.52 -13.68 -5.34
C ALA A 387 26.81 -13.68 -4.51
N VAL A 388 27.06 -12.65 -3.71
CA VAL A 388 28.22 -12.56 -2.81
C VAL A 388 28.20 -13.69 -1.79
N ALA A 389 27.04 -13.95 -1.15
CA ALA A 389 26.89 -15.05 -0.22
C ALA A 389 27.20 -16.41 -0.86
N ARG A 390 26.74 -16.62 -2.10
CA ARG A 390 27.02 -17.84 -2.85
C ARG A 390 28.48 -17.96 -3.27
N THR A 391 29.16 -16.85 -3.55
CA THR A 391 30.60 -16.81 -3.84
C THR A 391 31.39 -17.24 -2.61
N VAL A 392 31.14 -16.62 -1.44
CA VAL A 392 31.81 -16.97 -0.17
C VAL A 392 31.59 -18.45 0.16
N ALA A 393 30.35 -18.93 0.07
CA ALA A 393 30.04 -20.34 0.29
C ALA A 393 30.71 -21.31 -0.69
N GLY A 394 31.12 -20.83 -1.88
CA GLY A 394 31.79 -21.64 -2.90
C GLY A 394 33.32 -21.61 -2.83
N LEU A 395 33.92 -20.64 -2.13
CA LEU A 395 35.37 -20.48 -2.00
C LEU A 395 35.93 -21.26 -0.81
N ASP A 396 35.25 -21.23 0.32
CA ASP A 396 35.81 -21.76 1.57
C ASP A 396 35.61 -23.27 1.76
N SER A 397 35.07 -24.00 0.76
CA SER A 397 34.70 -25.42 0.89
C SER A 397 33.90 -25.73 2.16
N LEU A 398 33.20 -24.72 2.73
CA LEU A 398 32.50 -24.86 3.99
C LEU A 398 31.41 -25.92 3.77
N PRO A 399 31.36 -27.00 4.56
CA PRO A 399 30.32 -28.03 4.47
C PRO A 399 28.88 -27.51 4.69
N HIS A 400 28.71 -26.18 4.84
CA HIS A 400 27.63 -25.53 5.57
C HIS A 400 27.02 -24.31 4.83
N GLY A 401 27.42 -24.02 3.59
CA GLY A 401 27.00 -22.79 2.88
C GLY A 401 25.49 -22.51 2.82
N PHE A 402 24.66 -23.57 2.88
CA PHE A 402 23.19 -23.47 2.95
C PHE A 402 22.70 -22.58 4.09
N TRP A 403 23.39 -22.64 5.22
CA TRP A 403 23.03 -21.99 6.47
C TRP A 403 23.32 -20.49 6.46
N ALA A 404 24.44 -20.09 5.85
CA ALA A 404 24.80 -18.69 5.59
C ALA A 404 23.75 -17.99 4.73
N MET A 405 23.25 -18.63 3.67
CA MET A 405 22.21 -18.00 2.84
C MET A 405 20.85 -17.91 3.53
N LEU A 406 20.48 -18.87 4.38
CA LEU A 406 19.26 -18.76 5.20
C LEU A 406 19.31 -17.52 6.12
N ALA A 407 20.50 -17.20 6.66
CA ALA A 407 20.74 -15.97 7.41
C ALA A 407 20.66 -14.73 6.50
N VAL A 408 21.28 -14.76 5.31
CA VAL A 408 21.23 -13.65 4.34
C VAL A 408 19.79 -13.33 3.92
N ILE A 409 18.96 -14.31 3.58
CA ILE A 409 17.53 -14.10 3.24
C ILE A 409 16.79 -13.45 4.41
N SER A 410 17.09 -13.92 5.63
CA SER A 410 16.47 -13.40 6.85
C SER A 410 16.83 -11.93 7.11
N LEU A 411 18.07 -11.54 6.80
CA LEU A 411 18.64 -10.22 7.10
C LEU A 411 18.43 -9.19 5.98
N THR A 412 18.44 -9.60 4.71
CA THR A 412 18.17 -8.73 3.54
C THR A 412 16.73 -8.27 3.45
N ARG A 413 15.84 -8.80 4.30
CA ARG A 413 14.43 -8.41 4.42
C ARG A 413 14.21 -6.97 4.92
N THR A 414 15.25 -6.23 5.31
CA THR A 414 15.11 -4.90 5.92
C THR A 414 15.65 -3.77 5.04
N THR A 415 14.87 -2.70 4.90
CA THR A 415 15.23 -1.47 4.16
C THR A 415 16.30 -0.70 4.92
N ALA A 416 17.32 -0.18 4.22
CA ALA A 416 18.61 0.32 4.72
C ALA A 416 18.59 1.20 5.99
N VAL A 417 17.52 1.99 6.21
CA VAL A 417 17.38 2.92 7.35
C VAL A 417 16.83 2.23 8.62
N GLN A 418 16.05 1.16 8.47
CA GLN A 418 15.59 0.29 9.57
C GLN A 418 16.60 -0.81 9.92
N THR A 419 17.68 -0.92 9.14
CA THR A 419 18.62 -2.04 9.16
C THR A 419 19.47 -2.07 10.42
N ARG A 420 19.91 -0.94 11.00
CA ARG A 420 20.82 -0.99 12.18
C ARG A 420 20.18 -1.61 13.43
N GLY A 421 19.02 -1.11 13.85
CA GLY A 421 18.30 -1.65 15.01
C GLY A 421 17.76 -3.05 14.79
N THR A 422 17.26 -3.33 13.58
CA THR A 422 16.70 -4.64 13.25
C THR A 422 17.78 -5.71 13.12
N VAL A 423 18.93 -5.39 12.50
CA VAL A 423 20.08 -6.30 12.39
C VAL A 423 20.67 -6.58 13.76
N ARG A 424 20.84 -5.57 14.63
CA ARG A 424 21.29 -5.80 16.02
C ARG A 424 20.34 -6.77 16.75
N THR A 425 19.03 -6.53 16.66
CA THR A 425 18.04 -7.39 17.33
C THR A 425 18.01 -8.81 16.75
N ALA A 426 18.18 -8.95 15.43
CA ALA A 426 18.27 -10.23 14.75
C ALA A 426 19.53 -11.02 15.14
N LEU A 427 20.69 -10.35 15.17
CA LEU A 427 21.97 -10.92 15.62
C LEU A 427 21.87 -11.46 17.05
N ILE A 428 21.42 -10.62 18.00
CA ILE A 428 21.25 -11.02 19.41
C ILE A 428 20.29 -12.21 19.50
N GLY A 429 19.17 -12.17 18.78
CA GLY A 429 18.20 -13.25 18.74
C GLY A 429 18.82 -14.57 18.25
N THR A 430 19.55 -14.53 17.14
CA THR A 430 20.19 -15.74 16.60
C THR A 430 21.30 -16.27 17.50
N SER A 431 22.11 -15.41 18.12
CA SER A 431 23.14 -15.83 19.07
C SER A 431 22.52 -16.54 20.27
N LEU A 432 21.46 -15.97 20.86
CA LEU A 432 20.72 -16.60 21.97
C LEU A 432 20.06 -17.91 21.51
N GLY A 433 19.51 -17.96 20.30
CA GLY A 433 18.94 -19.16 19.71
C GLY A 433 19.97 -20.27 19.47
N ALA A 434 21.18 -19.92 19.00
CA ALA A 434 22.27 -20.85 18.80
C ALA A 434 22.81 -21.41 20.12
N LEU A 435 22.95 -20.57 21.15
CA LEU A 435 23.29 -21.01 22.51
C LEU A 435 22.25 -21.97 23.08
N ALA A 436 20.97 -21.64 22.94
CA ALA A 436 19.87 -22.51 23.37
C ALA A 436 19.86 -23.84 22.60
N ALA A 437 20.05 -23.80 21.27
CA ALA A 437 20.13 -24.99 20.44
C ALA A 437 21.31 -25.89 20.83
N GLY A 438 22.51 -25.32 21.03
CA GLY A 438 23.67 -26.06 21.51
C GLY A 438 23.44 -26.71 22.87
N THR A 439 22.77 -26.00 23.79
CA THR A 439 22.42 -26.53 25.11
C THR A 439 21.44 -27.70 25.01
N VAL A 440 20.39 -27.58 24.20
CA VAL A 440 19.41 -28.65 23.98
C VAL A 440 20.06 -29.88 23.36
N LEU A 441 20.92 -29.70 22.35
CA LEU A 441 21.65 -30.80 21.72
C LEU A 441 22.61 -31.48 22.70
N ALA A 442 23.33 -30.72 23.52
CA ALA A 442 24.27 -31.26 24.51
C ALA A 442 23.57 -32.06 25.62
N LEU A 443 22.41 -31.61 26.09
CA LEU A 443 21.65 -32.28 27.15
C LEU A 443 20.86 -33.50 26.67
N THR A 444 20.32 -33.44 25.45
CA THR A 444 19.44 -34.49 24.90
C THR A 444 20.22 -35.62 24.24
N GLY A 445 21.45 -35.34 23.76
CA GLY A 445 22.29 -36.34 23.12
C GLY A 445 21.72 -36.87 21.81
N GLY A 446 21.91 -38.17 21.54
CA GLY A 446 21.51 -38.84 20.30
C GLY A 446 20.06 -39.35 20.25
N GLU A 447 19.22 -39.01 21.22
CA GLU A 447 17.85 -39.55 21.33
C GLU A 447 16.88 -38.89 20.34
N THR A 448 16.85 -39.41 19.10
CA THR A 448 16.04 -38.89 17.98
C THR A 448 14.55 -38.74 18.30
N LEU A 449 14.00 -39.62 19.15
CA LEU A 449 12.59 -39.60 19.55
C LEU A 449 12.22 -38.33 20.32
N VAL A 450 13.14 -37.78 21.13
CA VAL A 450 12.90 -36.54 21.87
C VAL A 450 12.76 -35.38 20.89
N TYR A 451 13.64 -35.29 19.89
CA TYR A 451 13.56 -34.26 18.85
C TYR A 451 12.26 -34.37 18.04
N ALA A 452 11.81 -35.59 17.72
CA ALA A 452 10.55 -35.83 17.01
C ALA A 452 9.30 -35.40 17.82
N ILE A 453 9.29 -35.58 19.14
CA ILE A 453 8.16 -35.14 19.99
C ILE A 453 8.19 -33.62 20.20
N VAL A 454 9.36 -33.02 20.37
CA VAL A 454 9.50 -31.59 20.66
C VAL A 454 9.25 -30.72 19.44
N LEU A 455 9.60 -31.18 18.22
CA LEU A 455 9.53 -30.37 17.00
C LEU A 455 8.15 -29.74 16.74
N PRO A 456 7.00 -30.44 16.80
CA PRO A 456 5.69 -29.83 16.55
C PRO A 456 5.33 -28.78 17.60
N LEU A 457 5.64 -29.03 18.87
CA LEU A 457 5.39 -28.08 19.96
C LEU A 457 6.22 -26.81 19.78
N LEU A 458 7.50 -26.99 19.44
CA LEU A 458 8.42 -25.90 19.19
C LEU A 458 8.03 -25.09 17.96
N MET A 459 7.60 -25.73 16.86
CA MET A 459 7.11 -25.04 15.67
C MET A 459 5.84 -24.23 15.97
N LEU A 460 4.89 -24.81 16.71
CA LEU A 460 3.67 -24.10 17.12
C LEU A 460 4.01 -22.85 17.93
N PHE A 461 4.92 -22.97 18.89
CA PHE A 461 5.40 -21.84 19.69
C PHE A 461 6.13 -20.80 18.83
N THR A 462 7.04 -21.24 17.96
CA THR A 462 7.85 -20.40 17.08
C THR A 462 7.00 -19.55 16.14
N PHE A 463 6.06 -20.17 15.43
CA PHE A 463 5.22 -19.46 14.45
C PHE A 463 4.09 -18.66 15.10
N THR A 464 3.78 -18.88 16.38
CA THR A 464 2.84 -18.05 17.14
C THR A 464 3.54 -16.82 17.73
N ILE A 465 4.67 -17.01 18.39
CA ILE A 465 5.37 -15.96 19.16
C ILE A 465 6.27 -15.11 18.28
N GLY A 466 6.99 -15.71 17.33
CA GLY A 466 7.95 -15.02 16.47
C GLY A 466 7.36 -13.81 15.74
N PRO A 467 6.22 -13.94 15.03
CA PRO A 467 5.58 -12.82 14.34
C PRO A 467 5.08 -11.71 15.27
N VAL A 468 4.71 -12.04 16.52
CA VAL A 468 4.08 -11.12 17.48
C VAL A 468 5.13 -10.34 18.29
N ARG A 469 6.21 -10.99 18.72
CA ARG A 469 7.27 -10.39 19.55
C ARG A 469 8.36 -9.70 18.75
N GLY A 470 8.37 -9.85 17.42
CA GLY A 470 9.31 -9.17 16.52
C GLY A 470 10.49 -10.03 16.07
N VAL A 471 11.39 -9.40 15.32
CA VAL A 471 12.40 -10.09 14.51
C VAL A 471 13.38 -10.93 15.33
N GLY A 472 13.86 -10.43 16.48
CA GLY A 472 14.82 -11.18 17.33
C GLY A 472 14.26 -12.51 17.83
N TRP A 473 13.02 -12.51 18.34
CA TRP A 473 12.33 -13.73 18.76
C TRP A 473 12.11 -14.71 17.60
N ALA A 474 11.72 -14.20 16.43
CA ALA A 474 11.54 -15.03 15.25
C ALA A 474 12.86 -15.72 14.84
N GLN A 475 14.00 -15.02 14.92
CA GLN A 475 15.32 -15.60 14.60
C GLN A 475 15.76 -16.66 15.62
N ALA A 476 15.63 -16.34 16.92
CA ALA A 476 16.03 -17.24 18.01
C ALA A 476 15.29 -18.57 17.92
N LEU A 477 13.96 -18.50 17.84
CA LEU A 477 13.09 -19.68 17.83
C LEU A 477 13.20 -20.48 16.53
N PHE A 478 13.36 -19.81 15.38
CA PHE A 478 13.59 -20.50 14.11
C PHE A 478 14.92 -21.25 14.09
N THR A 479 15.96 -20.69 14.71
CA THR A 479 17.25 -21.39 14.87
C THR A 479 17.08 -22.68 15.68
N LEU A 480 16.27 -22.65 16.74
CA LEU A 480 15.98 -23.82 17.54
C LEU A 480 15.17 -24.88 16.77
N VAL A 481 14.10 -24.47 16.04
CA VAL A 481 13.30 -25.39 15.19
C VAL A 481 14.21 -26.16 14.26
N VAL A 482 15.10 -25.42 13.60
CA VAL A 482 15.92 -25.99 12.57
C VAL A 482 17.02 -26.88 13.15
N ALA A 483 17.61 -26.55 14.30
CA ALA A 483 18.52 -27.45 15.00
C ALA A 483 17.86 -28.81 15.34
N VAL A 484 16.62 -28.77 15.85
CA VAL A 484 15.84 -29.99 16.18
C VAL A 484 15.49 -30.81 14.94
N VAL A 485 15.26 -30.18 13.79
CA VAL A 485 15.04 -30.89 12.51
C VAL A 485 16.31 -31.63 12.07
N PHE A 486 17.46 -30.96 12.09
CA PHE A 486 18.71 -31.57 11.61
C PHE A 486 19.25 -32.65 12.54
N ALA A 487 19.02 -32.52 13.85
CA ALA A 487 19.32 -33.58 14.81
C ALA A 487 18.59 -34.91 14.53
N GLN A 488 17.52 -34.88 13.72
CA GLN A 488 16.82 -36.09 13.26
C GLN A 488 17.36 -36.65 11.93
N LEU A 489 18.10 -35.86 11.16
CA LEU A 489 18.63 -36.25 9.85
C LEU A 489 20.04 -36.83 9.93
N SER A 490 20.86 -36.37 10.88
CA SER A 490 22.20 -36.87 11.13
C SER A 490 22.60 -36.68 12.59
N SER A 491 23.68 -37.34 13.04
CA SER A 491 24.24 -37.12 14.37
C SER A 491 24.88 -35.72 14.42
N VAL A 492 24.22 -34.81 15.11
CA VAL A 492 24.64 -33.41 15.24
C VAL A 492 25.33 -33.20 16.59
N THR A 493 26.57 -32.69 16.56
CA THR A 493 27.34 -32.24 17.74
C THR A 493 27.20 -30.73 17.95
N TRP A 494 27.73 -30.23 19.08
CA TRP A 494 27.75 -28.81 19.46
C TRP A 494 28.35 -27.87 18.38
N GLN A 495 29.15 -28.42 17.47
CA GLN A 495 29.72 -27.74 16.29
C GLN A 495 28.65 -27.09 15.40
N LEU A 496 27.41 -27.60 15.40
CA LEU A 496 26.30 -26.96 14.69
C LEU A 496 26.00 -25.55 15.22
N ALA A 497 26.12 -25.32 16.55
CA ALA A 497 25.86 -24.01 17.14
C ALA A 497 26.95 -22.99 16.75
N GLU A 498 28.20 -23.43 16.69
CA GLU A 498 29.35 -22.60 16.26
C GLU A 498 29.21 -22.18 14.80
N VAL A 499 28.98 -23.15 13.90
CA VAL A 499 28.74 -22.92 12.47
C VAL A 499 27.58 -21.94 12.28
N ARG A 500 26.49 -22.12 13.04
CA ARG A 500 25.31 -21.26 12.94
C ARG A 500 25.59 -19.81 13.33
N PHE A 501 26.41 -19.57 14.35
CA PHE A 501 26.80 -18.22 14.75
C PHE A 501 27.67 -17.55 13.68
N LEU A 502 28.61 -18.29 13.10
CA LEU A 502 29.51 -17.81 12.04
C LEU A 502 28.73 -17.46 10.76
N ASP A 503 27.83 -18.34 10.32
CA ASP A 503 26.97 -18.13 9.15
C ASP A 503 26.11 -16.87 9.26
N VAL A 504 25.60 -16.61 10.46
CA VAL A 504 24.75 -15.45 10.73
C VAL A 504 25.56 -14.18 10.80
N THR A 505 26.79 -14.25 11.31
CA THR A 505 27.72 -13.13 11.34
C THR A 505 28.14 -12.75 9.92
N ILE A 506 28.53 -13.73 9.09
CA ILE A 506 28.86 -13.51 7.67
C ILE A 506 27.64 -12.98 6.92
N GLY A 507 26.46 -13.60 7.10
CA GLY A 507 25.23 -13.15 6.46
C GLY A 507 24.82 -11.73 6.88
N SER A 508 25.08 -11.35 8.13
CA SER A 508 24.84 -9.99 8.63
C SER A 508 25.84 -8.99 8.06
N ALA A 509 27.12 -9.36 7.97
CA ALA A 509 28.14 -8.50 7.36
C ALA A 509 27.81 -8.24 5.88
N ILE A 510 27.50 -9.28 5.11
CA ILE A 510 27.07 -9.15 3.70
C ILE A 510 25.81 -8.29 3.61
N GLY A 511 24.80 -8.56 4.44
CA GLY A 511 23.56 -7.78 4.48
C GLY A 511 23.77 -6.30 4.82
N ILE A 512 24.66 -5.99 5.76
CA ILE A 512 25.02 -4.62 6.15
C ILE A 512 25.79 -3.93 5.03
N VAL A 513 26.82 -4.56 4.46
CA VAL A 513 27.64 -3.99 3.39
C VAL A 513 26.80 -3.72 2.15
N CYS A 514 26.02 -4.71 1.68
CA CYS A 514 25.09 -4.52 0.58
C CYS A 514 23.96 -3.53 0.93
N GLY A 515 23.55 -3.43 2.20
CA GLY A 515 22.56 -2.48 2.68
C GLY A 515 23.04 -1.03 2.68
N ILE A 516 24.30 -0.77 3.05
CA ILE A 516 24.91 0.55 3.08
C ILE A 516 25.29 1.02 1.67
N LEU A 517 25.82 0.13 0.84
CA LEU A 517 26.23 0.46 -0.54
C LEU A 517 25.05 0.75 -1.47
N ALA A 518 23.83 0.29 -1.14
CA ALA A 518 22.67 0.33 -2.03
C ALA A 518 21.72 1.54 -1.84
N TRP A 519 22.22 2.67 -1.36
CA TRP A 519 21.54 3.98 -1.24
C TRP A 519 20.52 4.16 -0.08
N PRO A 520 20.50 5.34 0.57
CA PRO A 520 19.85 5.56 1.87
C PRO A 520 18.36 5.92 1.86
N ARG A 521 17.66 6.06 0.72
CA ARG A 521 16.27 6.57 0.71
C ARG A 521 15.25 5.44 0.87
N GLY A 522 14.40 5.53 1.90
CA GLY A 522 13.33 4.55 2.15
C GLY A 522 12.11 4.79 1.25
N ALA A 523 11.20 3.82 1.16
CA ALA A 523 9.99 3.95 0.32
C ALA A 523 9.02 5.06 0.77
N HIS A 524 9.06 5.43 2.06
CA HIS A 524 8.35 6.61 2.56
C HIS A 524 8.85 7.90 1.92
N ASP A 525 10.17 8.05 1.75
CA ASP A 525 10.76 9.21 1.11
C ASP A 525 10.52 9.20 -0.41
N GLU A 526 10.40 8.02 -1.02
CA GLU A 526 10.02 7.87 -2.42
C GLU A 526 8.57 8.31 -2.65
N LEU A 527 7.65 7.83 -1.82
CA LEU A 527 6.24 8.23 -1.89
C LEU A 527 6.08 9.74 -1.70
N GLY A 528 6.71 10.31 -0.66
CA GLY A 528 6.64 11.74 -0.38
C GLY A 528 7.08 12.58 -1.59
N ARG A 529 8.17 12.18 -2.24
CA ARG A 529 8.70 12.87 -3.42
C ARG A 529 7.86 12.67 -4.68
N ALA A 530 7.38 11.44 -4.94
CA ALA A 530 6.53 11.15 -6.09
C ALA A 530 5.22 11.95 -6.00
N VAL A 531 4.63 12.00 -4.80
CA VAL A 531 3.45 12.81 -4.49
C VAL A 531 3.75 14.31 -4.60
N ALA A 532 4.89 14.78 -4.11
CA ALA A 532 5.31 16.17 -4.29
C ALA A 532 5.46 16.53 -5.77
N GLY A 533 6.03 15.63 -6.59
CA GLY A 533 6.11 15.77 -8.04
C GLY A 533 4.73 15.89 -8.69
N LEU A 534 3.79 15.02 -8.33
CA LEU A 534 2.41 15.07 -8.79
C LEU A 534 1.74 16.41 -8.42
N LEU A 535 1.83 16.83 -7.16
CA LEU A 535 1.21 18.07 -6.69
C LEU A 535 1.78 19.32 -7.40
N ARG A 536 3.09 19.34 -7.69
CA ARG A 536 3.71 20.42 -8.50
C ARG A 536 3.19 20.41 -9.95
N ALA A 537 3.06 19.23 -10.55
CA ALA A 537 2.49 19.11 -11.89
C ALA A 537 1.02 19.56 -11.93
N CYS A 538 0.23 19.18 -10.92
CA CYS A 538 -1.15 19.62 -10.75
C CYS A 538 -1.25 21.15 -10.62
N ALA A 539 -0.37 21.77 -9.83
CA ALA A 539 -0.36 23.23 -9.70
C ALA A 539 -0.11 23.94 -11.05
N ALA A 540 0.84 23.42 -11.83
CA ALA A 540 1.14 23.95 -13.16
C ALA A 540 -0.02 23.75 -14.15
N ASP A 541 -0.73 22.63 -14.08
CA ASP A 541 -1.89 22.35 -14.93
C ASP A 541 -3.10 23.21 -14.59
N VAL A 542 -3.32 23.50 -13.30
CA VAL A 542 -4.34 24.46 -12.83
C VAL A 542 -4.09 25.86 -13.37
N GLU A 543 -2.85 26.36 -13.26
CA GLU A 543 -2.48 27.67 -13.81
C GLU A 543 -2.58 27.70 -15.33
N SER A 544 -2.13 26.65 -16.00
CA SER A 544 -2.23 26.50 -17.44
C SER A 544 -3.69 26.53 -17.93
N THR A 545 -4.56 25.74 -17.30
CA THR A 545 -5.99 25.70 -17.64
C THR A 545 -6.64 27.05 -17.38
N ALA A 546 -6.34 27.69 -16.25
CA ALA A 546 -6.86 29.01 -15.94
C ALA A 546 -6.37 30.05 -16.96
N ALA A 547 -5.11 30.00 -17.39
CA ALA A 547 -4.58 30.88 -18.43
C ALA A 547 -5.32 30.70 -19.77
N VAL A 548 -5.60 29.45 -20.18
CA VAL A 548 -6.37 29.17 -21.40
C VAL A 548 -7.80 29.73 -21.30
N VAL A 549 -8.45 29.55 -20.16
CA VAL A 549 -9.83 30.03 -19.91
C VAL A 549 -9.92 31.56 -19.86
N THR A 550 -8.90 32.21 -19.29
CA THR A 550 -8.86 33.67 -19.09
C THR A 550 -8.26 34.43 -20.28
N ALA A 551 -7.62 33.73 -21.24
CA ALA A 551 -7.01 34.34 -22.41
C ALA A 551 -8.06 34.95 -23.37
N PRO A 552 -7.78 36.14 -23.93
CA PRO A 552 -8.51 36.64 -25.11
C PRO A 552 -8.40 35.64 -26.27
N ARG A 553 -9.47 35.50 -27.08
CA ARG A 553 -9.54 34.50 -28.18
C ARG A 553 -8.28 34.53 -29.06
N GLY A 554 -7.65 33.37 -29.24
CA GLY A 554 -6.63 33.13 -30.27
C GLY A 554 -5.16 33.02 -29.81
N HIS A 555 -4.84 33.12 -28.51
CA HIS A 555 -3.44 33.12 -28.04
C HIS A 555 -3.07 32.05 -27.00
N ALA A 556 -3.93 31.07 -26.76
CA ALA A 556 -3.64 30.03 -25.77
C ALA A 556 -2.91 28.84 -26.42
N GLN A 557 -1.58 28.82 -26.31
CA GLN A 557 -0.79 27.62 -26.58
C GLN A 557 -1.06 26.63 -25.44
N VAL A 558 -1.66 25.46 -25.74
CA VAL A 558 -1.93 24.42 -24.72
C VAL A 558 -0.58 23.83 -24.30
N PRO A 559 -0.07 24.10 -23.09
CA PRO A 559 1.22 23.58 -22.65
C PRO A 559 1.13 22.07 -22.38
N ASP A 560 2.29 21.40 -22.44
CA ASP A 560 2.56 20.00 -22.05
C ASP A 560 2.27 19.68 -20.56
N ALA A 561 1.50 20.53 -19.85
CA ALA A 561 1.18 20.40 -18.44
C ALA A 561 0.32 19.16 -18.13
N GLU A 562 -0.68 18.88 -18.97
CA GLU A 562 -1.53 17.70 -18.81
C GLU A 562 -0.72 16.41 -18.91
N HIS A 563 0.20 16.34 -19.88
CA HIS A 563 1.08 15.20 -20.07
C HIS A 563 1.98 14.96 -18.85
N ARG A 564 2.52 16.04 -18.26
CA ARG A 564 3.28 15.96 -17.00
C ARG A 564 2.44 15.45 -15.83
N VAL A 565 1.19 15.86 -15.70
CA VAL A 565 0.29 15.32 -14.67
C VAL A 565 0.06 13.82 -14.90
N ARG A 566 -0.19 13.38 -16.14
CA ARG A 566 -0.35 11.95 -16.46
C ARG A 566 0.89 11.12 -16.06
N ILE A 567 2.09 11.59 -16.40
CA ILE A 567 3.34 10.88 -16.05
C ILE A 567 3.54 10.83 -14.53
N THR A 568 3.43 11.98 -13.86
CA THR A 568 3.66 12.06 -12.41
C THR A 568 2.60 11.33 -11.60
N LEU A 569 1.37 11.25 -12.11
CA LEU A 569 0.28 10.48 -11.51
C LEU A 569 0.57 8.98 -11.54
N VAL A 570 1.04 8.46 -12.68
CA VAL A 570 1.48 7.06 -12.79
C VAL A 570 2.60 6.77 -11.78
N MET A 571 3.58 7.67 -11.66
CA MET A 571 4.68 7.51 -10.70
C MET A 571 4.20 7.53 -9.24
N ALA A 572 3.29 8.45 -8.90
CA ALA A 572 2.70 8.54 -7.56
C ALA A 572 1.82 7.33 -7.22
N GLU A 573 1.03 6.84 -8.18
CA GLU A 573 0.23 5.61 -8.03
C GLU A 573 1.13 4.38 -7.81
N SER A 574 2.22 4.29 -8.57
CA SER A 574 3.24 3.25 -8.43
C SER A 574 3.92 3.30 -7.05
N ALA A 575 4.37 4.48 -6.61
CA ALA A 575 4.97 4.67 -5.28
C ALA A 575 3.96 4.38 -4.16
N TYR A 576 2.70 4.75 -4.35
CA TYR A 576 1.62 4.48 -3.40
C TYR A 576 1.26 2.99 -3.33
N ALA A 577 1.31 2.27 -4.45
CA ALA A 577 1.15 0.83 -4.48
C ALA A 577 2.30 0.10 -3.78
N GLN A 578 3.54 0.61 -3.93
CA GLN A 578 4.70 0.11 -3.18
C GLN A 578 4.53 0.34 -1.68
N TYR A 579 4.18 1.57 -1.28
CA TYR A 579 3.91 1.91 0.12
C TYR A 579 2.85 1.02 0.77
N GLN A 580 1.84 0.60 0.01
CA GLN A 580 0.82 -0.35 0.49
C GLN A 580 1.33 -1.80 0.65
N SER A 581 2.46 -2.14 0.02
CA SER A 581 3.07 -3.47 0.05
C SER A 581 4.17 -3.62 1.10
N GLU A 582 4.74 -2.51 1.59
CA GLU A 582 5.71 -2.51 2.67
C GLU A 582 5.03 -2.60 4.04
N THR A 583 5.66 -3.30 4.99
CA THR A 583 5.05 -3.63 6.28
C THR A 583 4.75 -2.36 7.08
N GLN A 584 3.46 -2.06 7.27
CA GLN A 584 3.04 -0.93 8.10
C GLN A 584 3.22 -1.30 9.59
N ARG A 585 3.92 -0.44 10.34
CA ARG A 585 3.71 -0.35 11.81
C ARG A 585 2.24 0.06 12.06
N PRO A 586 1.66 -0.28 13.23
CA PRO A 586 0.24 -0.04 13.50
C PRO A 586 -0.16 1.40 13.16
N ALA A 587 -1.29 1.52 12.49
CA ALA A 587 -1.86 2.74 11.94
C ALA A 587 -2.04 3.84 12.99
N GLY A 588 -1.02 4.69 13.14
CA GLY A 588 -1.27 6.09 13.47
C GLY A 588 -2.03 6.75 12.32
N PRO A 589 -2.74 7.87 12.57
CA PRO A 589 -3.40 8.66 11.53
C PRO A 589 -2.38 9.29 10.57
N GLY A 590 -1.75 8.51 9.69
CA GLY A 590 -0.79 9.03 8.70
C GLY A 590 -1.46 9.91 7.62
N PRO A 591 -0.65 10.61 6.79
CA PRO A 591 -1.17 11.43 5.69
C PRO A 591 -2.09 10.63 4.75
N ASP A 592 -3.19 11.22 4.28
CA ASP A 592 -4.08 10.59 3.30
C ASP A 592 -3.45 10.66 1.90
N TRP A 593 -2.44 9.82 1.66
CA TRP A 593 -1.77 9.70 0.36
C TRP A 593 -2.76 9.34 -0.76
N GLN A 594 -3.83 8.62 -0.44
CA GLN A 594 -4.88 8.31 -1.42
C GLN A 594 -5.63 9.55 -1.86
N ALA A 595 -5.98 10.45 -0.92
CA ALA A 595 -6.58 11.74 -1.27
C ALA A 595 -5.65 12.57 -2.15
N THR A 596 -4.33 12.46 -1.94
CA THR A 596 -3.37 13.21 -2.76
C THR A 596 -3.27 12.66 -4.20
N VAL A 597 -3.28 11.35 -4.37
CA VAL A 597 -3.39 10.70 -5.69
C VAL A 597 -4.73 11.02 -6.36
N MET A 598 -5.84 11.07 -5.59
CA MET A 598 -7.16 11.48 -6.08
C MET A 598 -7.15 12.89 -6.68
N THR A 599 -6.44 13.84 -6.05
CA THR A 599 -6.32 15.21 -6.57
C THR A 599 -5.75 15.24 -7.98
N GLY A 600 -4.78 14.36 -8.31
CA GLY A 600 -4.24 14.24 -9.66
C GLY A 600 -5.30 13.88 -10.70
N HIS A 601 -6.18 12.92 -10.40
CA HIS A 601 -7.32 12.58 -11.26
C HIS A 601 -8.33 13.72 -11.37
N HIS A 602 -8.62 14.42 -10.27
CA HIS A 602 -9.55 15.55 -10.28
C HIS A 602 -9.05 16.75 -11.08
N VAL A 603 -7.73 17.01 -11.08
CA VAL A 603 -7.12 18.05 -11.93
C VAL A 603 -7.29 17.68 -13.40
N LEU A 604 -6.86 16.47 -13.81
CA LEU A 604 -6.98 16.01 -15.21
C LEU A 604 -8.43 16.04 -15.71
N TRP A 605 -9.36 15.47 -14.95
CA TRP A 605 -10.76 15.37 -15.37
C TRP A 605 -11.49 16.72 -15.32
N GLY A 606 -11.14 17.57 -14.34
CA GLY A 606 -11.74 18.88 -14.21
C GLY A 606 -11.24 19.85 -15.28
N ALA A 607 -9.94 19.84 -15.60
CA ALA A 607 -9.38 20.65 -16.69
C ALA A 607 -10.06 20.34 -18.03
N GLY A 608 -10.16 19.06 -18.40
CA GLY A 608 -10.87 18.65 -19.62
C GLY A 608 -12.34 19.09 -19.65
N ARG A 609 -13.04 19.05 -18.50
CA ARG A 609 -14.44 19.49 -18.40
C ARG A 609 -14.58 21.01 -18.56
N VAL A 610 -13.70 21.78 -17.92
CA VAL A 610 -13.70 23.24 -18.01
C VAL A 610 -13.43 23.68 -19.44
N LEU A 611 -12.41 23.12 -20.08
CA LEU A 611 -12.08 23.42 -21.48
C LEU A 611 -13.22 23.02 -22.44
N GLY A 612 -13.91 21.91 -22.16
CA GLY A 612 -15.09 21.49 -22.93
C GLY A 612 -16.38 22.28 -22.64
N SER A 613 -16.42 23.08 -21.56
CA SER A 613 -17.56 23.92 -21.16
C SER A 613 -17.53 25.33 -21.76
N ALA A 614 -16.53 25.63 -22.58
CA ALA A 614 -16.43 26.92 -23.24
C ALA A 614 -17.54 27.06 -24.30
N ASP A 615 -18.55 27.88 -24.02
CA ASP A 615 -19.60 28.29 -24.98
C ASP A 615 -19.05 29.20 -26.10
N GLY A 616 -17.73 29.21 -26.29
CA GLY A 616 -17.00 30.11 -27.17
C GLY A 616 -16.94 31.56 -26.71
N LYS A 617 -17.77 32.03 -25.77
CA LYS A 617 -17.79 33.43 -25.28
C LYS A 617 -16.61 33.72 -24.34
N PRO A 618 -15.82 34.79 -24.58
CA PRO A 618 -14.74 35.18 -23.70
C PRO A 618 -15.30 35.72 -22.38
N LEU A 619 -14.57 35.48 -21.29
CA LEU A 619 -14.88 36.04 -19.97
C LEU A 619 -14.71 37.57 -19.98
N ALA A 620 -15.50 38.26 -19.16
CA ALA A 620 -15.23 39.67 -18.90
C ALA A 620 -13.88 39.83 -18.18
N ARG A 621 -13.21 40.98 -18.33
CA ARG A 621 -11.86 41.17 -17.75
C ARG A 621 -11.83 40.99 -16.22
N SER A 622 -12.88 41.43 -15.53
CA SER A 622 -13.03 41.26 -14.07
C SER A 622 -13.19 39.78 -13.69
N GLU A 623 -14.00 39.03 -14.43
CA GLU A 623 -14.19 37.58 -14.25
C GLU A 623 -12.89 36.81 -14.50
N ALA A 624 -12.17 37.20 -15.56
CA ALA A 624 -10.89 36.61 -15.91
C ALA A 624 -9.83 36.86 -14.82
N ALA A 625 -9.77 38.08 -14.27
CA ALA A 625 -8.88 38.43 -13.17
C ALA A 625 -9.20 37.64 -11.89
N GLN A 626 -10.49 37.58 -11.49
CA GLN A 626 -10.94 36.82 -10.32
C GLN A 626 -10.61 35.33 -10.42
N LEU A 627 -10.85 34.72 -11.59
CA LEU A 627 -10.52 33.31 -11.83
C LEU A 627 -9.01 33.07 -11.86
N GLY A 628 -8.24 33.97 -12.46
CA GLY A 628 -6.78 33.91 -12.46
C GLY A 628 -6.22 33.91 -11.04
N ASP A 629 -6.70 34.83 -10.20
CA ASP A 629 -6.28 34.93 -8.80
C ASP A 629 -6.71 33.70 -7.98
N TYR A 630 -7.92 33.18 -8.20
CA TYR A 630 -8.37 31.98 -7.50
C TYR A 630 -7.55 30.74 -7.91
N ALA A 631 -7.29 30.56 -9.20
CA ALA A 631 -6.45 29.48 -9.70
C ALA A 631 -5.01 29.57 -9.15
N ALA A 632 -4.43 30.77 -9.11
CA ALA A 632 -3.11 31.01 -8.52
C ALA A 632 -3.08 30.65 -7.02
N ARG A 633 -4.13 30.96 -6.27
CA ARG A 633 -4.26 30.56 -4.85
C ARG A 633 -4.33 29.04 -4.67
N VAL A 634 -5.12 28.33 -5.49
CA VAL A 634 -5.21 26.87 -5.47
C VAL A 634 -3.86 26.23 -5.83
N ALA A 635 -3.21 26.73 -6.88
CA ALA A 635 -1.87 26.28 -7.30
C ALA A 635 -0.82 26.51 -6.21
N ALA A 636 -0.85 27.66 -5.52
CA ALA A 636 0.00 27.91 -4.36
C ALA A 636 -0.26 26.93 -3.21
N GLY A 637 -1.53 26.57 -2.95
CA GLY A 637 -1.89 25.52 -1.98
C GLY A 637 -1.30 24.16 -2.34
N LEU A 638 -1.43 23.74 -3.60
CA LEU A 638 -0.84 22.50 -4.12
C LEU A 638 0.70 22.50 -3.98
N ARG A 639 1.37 23.62 -4.26
CA ARG A 639 2.83 23.75 -4.05
C ARG A 639 3.23 23.66 -2.57
N ARG A 640 2.47 24.28 -1.65
CA ARG A 640 2.71 24.15 -0.20
C ARG A 640 2.56 22.69 0.26
N ALA A 641 1.50 22.02 -0.17
CA ALA A 641 1.31 20.60 0.10
C ALA A 641 2.45 19.74 -0.49
N ALA A 642 2.98 20.10 -1.66
CA ALA A 642 4.13 19.43 -2.27
C ALA A 642 5.41 19.59 -1.45
N VAL A 643 5.74 20.81 -1.00
CA VAL A 643 6.90 21.06 -0.12
C VAL A 643 6.79 20.25 1.16
N ALA A 644 5.59 20.20 1.73
CA ALA A 644 5.33 19.43 2.92
C ALA A 644 5.50 17.92 2.66
N ALA A 645 5.05 17.39 1.52
CA ALA A 645 5.18 15.98 1.15
C ALA A 645 6.64 15.55 0.91
N ASP A 646 7.49 16.46 0.41
CA ASP A 646 8.91 16.23 0.11
C ASP A 646 9.82 16.29 1.36
N ALA A 647 9.30 16.73 2.51
CA ALA A 647 10.06 16.84 3.75
C ALA A 647 10.47 15.43 4.26
N PRO A 648 11.75 15.19 4.59
CA PRO A 648 12.22 13.90 5.05
C PRO A 648 11.50 13.47 6.33
N HIS A 649 11.03 12.23 6.38
CA HIS A 649 10.34 11.72 7.56
C HIS A 649 11.36 11.51 8.69
N LYS A 650 11.36 12.38 9.71
CA LYS A 650 12.20 12.17 10.91
C LYS A 650 11.70 10.92 11.63
N SER A 651 12.43 9.81 11.53
CA SER A 651 12.20 8.61 12.32
C SER A 651 12.46 8.92 13.79
N VAL A 652 11.45 8.77 14.65
CA VAL A 652 11.52 8.98 16.11
C VAL A 652 12.24 7.81 16.82
N ASP A 653 13.22 7.18 16.19
CA ASP A 653 14.01 6.11 16.83
C ASP A 653 15.50 6.42 16.73
N GLY A 654 16.02 7.02 17.80
CA GLY A 654 17.43 7.34 17.98
C GLY A 654 17.73 8.01 19.32
N ASN A 655 17.62 7.24 20.41
CA ASN A 655 18.32 7.46 21.69
C ASN A 655 18.08 8.80 22.42
N ASP A 656 17.16 8.78 23.38
CA ASP A 656 17.09 9.76 24.48
C ASP A 656 18.07 9.36 25.61
N ASP A 657 19.26 8.89 25.23
CA ASP A 657 20.31 8.44 26.14
C ASP A 657 21.61 9.17 25.77
N GLY A 658 22.03 10.09 26.65
CA GLY A 658 23.40 10.59 26.71
C GLY A 658 23.67 11.99 26.17
N THR A 659 23.19 13.03 26.84
CA THR A 659 23.97 14.28 26.98
C THR A 659 23.87 14.81 28.41
N ARG A 660 24.29 13.97 29.36
CA ARG A 660 24.91 14.41 30.61
C ARG A 660 26.40 14.16 30.49
N ASP A 661 27.12 15.04 29.81
CA ASP A 661 28.42 15.49 30.28
C ASP A 661 28.96 16.60 29.37
N GLY A 662 29.60 17.59 29.97
CA GLY A 662 30.44 18.54 29.22
C GLY A 662 30.13 20.03 29.36
N ILE A 663 29.81 20.54 30.56
CA ILE A 663 30.24 21.90 30.93
C ILE A 663 30.70 21.88 32.40
N ARG A 664 31.93 21.41 32.62
CA ARG A 664 32.84 21.97 33.63
C ARG A 664 33.91 22.70 32.82
N ASP A 665 33.89 24.03 32.86
CA ASP A 665 34.95 24.81 33.49
C ASP A 665 34.83 26.28 33.06
N ARG A 666 34.50 27.15 34.02
CA ARG A 666 34.99 28.53 34.17
C ARG A 666 34.32 29.11 35.41
N THR A 667 34.98 28.87 36.53
CA THR A 667 34.95 29.79 37.67
C THR A 667 35.64 31.09 37.24
N GLY A 668 35.03 32.21 37.59
CA GLY A 668 35.47 33.55 37.18
C GLY A 668 34.60 34.60 37.85
N ASP A 669 34.92 34.82 39.11
CA ASP A 669 34.67 35.95 40.01
C ASP A 669 34.18 37.28 39.37
N GLY A 670 33.28 37.97 40.05
CA GLY A 670 32.74 39.28 39.63
C GLY A 670 31.52 39.73 40.40
N THR A 671 31.76 40.29 41.57
CA THR A 671 30.83 40.86 42.57
C THR A 671 30.11 42.16 42.16
N ARG A 672 29.01 42.45 42.90
CA ARG A 672 28.25 43.72 43.15
C ARG A 672 26.85 43.77 42.50
N ASP A 673 25.70 43.76 43.19
CA ASP A 673 25.16 44.39 44.43
C ASP A 673 24.28 45.64 44.16
N ARG A 674 23.11 45.68 44.86
CA ARG A 674 22.02 46.70 45.02
C ARG A 674 20.62 46.27 44.50
N THR A 675 19.65 45.83 45.33
CA THR A 675 18.72 46.56 46.25
C THR A 675 17.99 47.75 45.58
N GLY A 676 16.69 47.66 45.21
CA GLY A 676 15.45 47.80 46.02
C GLY A 676 14.63 49.04 45.53
N PRO A 677 13.40 49.34 46.02
CA PRO A 677 12.10 48.73 45.67
C PRO A 677 10.97 49.73 45.22
N GLY A 678 9.80 49.20 44.81
CA GLY A 678 8.50 49.91 44.68
C GLY A 678 8.19 50.42 43.27
N GLY A 679 6.98 50.39 42.70
CA GLY A 679 5.62 50.04 43.10
C GLY A 679 4.69 50.44 41.95
N THR A 680 3.41 50.05 42.05
CA THR A 680 2.24 50.49 41.25
C THR A 680 2.02 49.90 39.84
N THR A 681 1.28 48.79 39.83
CA THR A 681 0.00 48.59 39.13
C THR A 681 -0.20 49.28 37.78
N GLY A 682 -0.06 48.49 36.72
CA GLY A 682 -0.63 48.75 35.41
C GLY A 682 -0.62 47.45 34.61
N THR A 683 -1.75 46.77 34.56
CA THR A 683 -1.94 45.56 33.74
C THR A 683 -2.17 45.97 32.28
N PRO A 684 -1.37 45.49 31.33
CA PRO A 684 -1.92 45.07 30.05
C PRO A 684 -1.64 43.58 29.82
N GLY A 685 -2.68 42.91 29.33
CA GLY A 685 -2.78 41.46 29.20
C GLY A 685 -1.63 40.80 28.45
N SER A 686 -1.38 39.55 28.84
CA SER A 686 -0.51 38.59 28.15
C SER A 686 -0.79 38.59 26.64
N PRO A 687 0.23 38.74 25.78
CA PRO A 687 0.12 38.27 24.42
C PRO A 687 0.10 36.74 24.50
N GLY A 688 -1.08 36.17 24.30
CA GLY A 688 -1.25 34.73 24.13
C GLY A 688 -0.28 34.22 23.07
N ALA A 689 0.34 33.09 23.38
CA ALA A 689 1.27 32.39 22.52
C ALA A 689 0.66 32.15 21.14
N ALA A 690 1.04 33.00 20.18
CA ALA A 690 0.84 32.76 18.77
C ALA A 690 1.82 31.66 18.34
N GLY A 691 1.37 30.40 18.39
CA GLY A 691 1.92 29.37 17.50
C GLY A 691 1.75 29.82 16.05
N PRO A 692 2.51 29.26 15.08
CA PRO A 692 2.43 29.69 13.68
C PRO A 692 1.03 29.36 13.14
N GLY A 693 0.13 30.33 13.23
CA GLY A 693 -1.24 30.26 12.78
C GLY A 693 -1.27 30.12 11.27
N MET A 694 -1.95 29.08 10.81
CA MET A 694 -2.37 28.90 9.43
C MET A 694 -3.00 30.21 8.90
N PRO A 695 -2.61 30.73 7.73
CA PRO A 695 -3.43 31.73 7.07
C PRO A 695 -4.77 31.06 6.76
N GLU A 696 -5.88 31.61 7.28
CA GLU A 696 -7.24 31.18 6.93
C GLU A 696 -7.35 31.09 5.40
N LEU A 697 -7.63 29.89 4.88
CA LEU A 697 -8.04 29.70 3.49
C LEU A 697 -9.50 30.20 3.39
N PRO A 698 -9.77 31.41 2.84
CA PRO A 698 -11.09 32.01 2.96
C PRO A 698 -12.13 31.31 2.08
N GLY A 699 -13.39 31.41 2.52
CA GLY A 699 -14.56 30.83 1.87
C GLY A 699 -14.86 31.45 0.49
N SER A 700 -15.58 30.67 -0.31
CA SER A 700 -15.99 30.94 -1.69
C SER A 700 -17.10 32.00 -1.81
N ALA A 701 -16.88 33.16 -1.19
CA ALA A 701 -17.84 34.23 -0.99
C ALA A 701 -17.33 35.61 -1.46
N GLU A 702 -16.60 35.69 -2.56
CA GLU A 702 -16.73 36.88 -3.42
C GLU A 702 -18.05 36.73 -4.19
N ALA A 703 -18.95 37.70 -4.07
CA ALA A 703 -20.24 37.69 -4.74
C ALA A 703 -20.02 37.50 -6.25
N ALA A 704 -20.49 36.38 -6.79
CA ALA A 704 -20.30 36.05 -8.19
C ALA A 704 -20.90 37.18 -9.07
N PRO A 705 -20.21 37.58 -10.15
CA PRO A 705 -20.73 38.58 -11.07
C PRO A 705 -22.13 38.18 -11.58
N PRO A 706 -23.10 39.10 -11.61
CA PRO A 706 -24.49 38.78 -11.97
C PRO A 706 -24.63 38.21 -13.41
N ASP A 707 -23.74 38.64 -14.31
CA ASP A 707 -23.74 38.24 -15.73
C ASP A 707 -22.80 37.07 -16.06
N ALA A 708 -22.22 36.43 -15.03
CA ALA A 708 -21.25 35.36 -15.22
C ALA A 708 -21.83 34.17 -16.01
N GLY A 709 -21.10 33.76 -17.05
CA GLY A 709 -21.45 32.67 -17.95
C GLY A 709 -21.16 31.26 -17.39
N LEU A 710 -21.50 30.22 -18.16
CA LEU A 710 -21.29 28.82 -17.76
C LEU A 710 -19.82 28.47 -17.52
N LEU A 711 -18.92 28.99 -18.36
CA LEU A 711 -17.47 28.78 -18.23
C LEU A 711 -16.94 29.29 -16.89
N TYR A 712 -17.43 30.43 -16.40
CA TYR A 712 -17.07 30.95 -15.09
C TYR A 712 -17.48 29.98 -13.97
N PHE A 713 -18.76 29.60 -13.94
CA PHE A 713 -19.26 28.70 -12.90
C PHE A 713 -18.64 27.29 -12.96
N ALA A 714 -18.39 26.77 -14.15
CA ALA A 714 -17.67 25.50 -14.34
C ALA A 714 -16.24 25.56 -13.78
N THR A 715 -15.52 26.66 -14.05
CA THR A 715 -14.16 26.88 -13.52
C THR A 715 -14.17 27.05 -12.01
N THR A 716 -15.08 27.87 -11.46
CA THR A 716 -15.20 28.04 -10.00
C THR A 716 -15.58 26.74 -9.29
N ALA A 717 -16.50 25.94 -9.85
CA ALA A 717 -16.90 24.66 -9.29
C ALA A 717 -15.71 23.70 -9.23
N TRP A 718 -14.90 23.65 -10.29
CA TRP A 718 -13.67 22.86 -10.32
C TRP A 718 -12.63 23.33 -9.28
N LEU A 719 -12.40 24.63 -9.14
CA LEU A 719 -11.48 25.19 -8.14
C LEU A 719 -11.96 24.97 -6.69
N ASP A 720 -13.27 25.12 -6.43
CA ASP A 720 -13.90 24.77 -5.14
C ASP A 720 -13.66 23.28 -4.82
N SER A 721 -13.77 22.44 -5.85
CA SER A 721 -13.53 21.00 -5.81
C SER A 721 -12.11 20.64 -5.35
N LEU A 722 -11.10 21.34 -5.88
CA LEU A 722 -9.68 21.15 -5.56
C LEU A 722 -9.32 21.73 -4.20
N THR A 723 -9.97 22.83 -3.81
CA THR A 723 -9.82 23.41 -2.47
C THR A 723 -10.32 22.45 -1.39
N ALA A 724 -11.41 21.72 -1.64
CA ALA A 724 -11.89 20.68 -0.73
C ALA A 724 -10.90 19.50 -0.62
N ASP A 725 -10.22 19.14 -1.71
CA ASP A 725 -9.19 18.10 -1.69
C ASP A 725 -7.96 18.54 -0.89
N LEU A 726 -7.51 19.79 -1.06
CA LEU A 726 -6.41 20.38 -0.27
C LEU A 726 -6.70 20.34 1.23
N ARG A 727 -7.90 20.73 1.65
CA ARG A 727 -8.32 20.63 3.07
C ARG A 727 -8.28 19.18 3.59
N THR A 728 -8.61 18.22 2.74
CA THR A 728 -8.54 16.78 3.09
C THR A 728 -7.10 16.30 3.26
N ILE A 729 -6.19 16.75 2.39
CA ILE A 729 -4.76 16.43 2.46
C ILE A 729 -4.15 17.04 3.73
N GLU A 730 -4.44 18.31 4.00
CA GLU A 730 -3.92 19.05 5.16
C GLU A 730 -4.46 18.50 6.50
N SER A 731 -5.76 18.23 6.59
CA SER A 731 -6.37 17.64 7.81
C SER A 731 -5.85 16.23 8.09
N GLY A 732 -5.66 15.40 7.07
CA GLY A 732 -5.04 14.09 7.21
C GLY A 732 -3.61 14.17 7.74
N ARG A 733 -2.89 15.24 7.42
CA ARG A 733 -1.53 15.49 7.91
C ARG A 733 -1.51 16.07 9.33
N ALA A 734 -2.44 16.98 9.67
CA ALA A 734 -2.56 17.53 11.02
C ALA A 734 -2.89 16.43 12.03
N ALA A 735 -3.76 15.49 11.66
CA ALA A 735 -4.01 14.30 12.47
C ALA A 735 -2.76 13.43 12.65
N ALA A 736 -1.84 13.45 11.68
CA ALA A 736 -0.58 12.68 11.69
C ALA A 736 0.54 13.30 12.52
N ALA A 737 0.44 14.57 12.88
CA ALA A 737 1.46 15.24 13.68
C ALA A 737 1.40 14.70 15.12
N PRO A 738 2.52 14.30 15.74
CA PRO A 738 2.52 13.89 17.13
C PRO A 738 2.02 15.06 17.98
N HIS A 739 0.98 14.82 18.80
CA HIS A 739 0.62 15.75 19.86
C HIS A 739 1.87 15.91 20.76
N GLY A 740 2.41 17.11 20.82
CA GLY A 740 3.49 17.41 21.75
C GLY A 740 3.04 17.13 23.18
N PRO A 741 3.95 16.76 24.10
CA PRO A 741 3.60 16.59 25.50
C PRO A 741 3.10 17.93 26.04
N GLY A 742 1.80 17.97 26.37
CA GLY A 742 1.20 19.02 27.17
C GLY A 742 1.27 18.68 28.65
#